data_AF-A0A1J5T1R9-F1
#
_entry.id   AF-A0A1J5T1R9-F1
#
_cell.length_a   1.000
_cell.length_b   1.000
_cell.length_c   1.000
_cell.angle_alpha   90.00
_cell.angle_beta   90.00
_cell.angle_gamma   90.00
#
_symmetry.space_group_name_H-M   'P 1'
#
loop_
_entity.id
_entity.type
_entity.pdbx_description
1 polymer ?
#
loop_
_entity_poly.entity_id
_entity_poly.type
_entity_poly.pdbx_seq_one_letter_code
_entity_poly.pdbx_strand_id
1 'polypeptide(L)'
;MSGKIFGVLFVAIIAVIAMISIPSGDSLPGGVDTNTAAAGCSCHGVDPTAGVMVTIASPENFTAGESYNITISISGGPNDEITEGMNATGGFSLRVNSGTLESSGNDTQLWDDGTVSHTESGNDQREWTVGWIASDDDSKTVTFTAYGNSVNGDSGNGLGNSGDYWNSASKQVPGINVIIDDGKITFAQKIIYAVLLFGVTIGAVGFGYRIVNTEKSVEEVFGKYWDYTMEWIVTTDHKKIGILYFVTGFFFLIMGGILALAMRVQLMYADNDFMTNQEYNSAFTMHGTTMVFLSAMPMIAAFANYLIPLQIGARDLAFPRLNALSYWLLPAGGITIYAGYLAGGAGDVGWTGYAPYSSGDAATAPGTDLWVSGQILLGASSTITGINFMTTILLMRAPGVTLMRMPLFTWSIAVSVFLMLLAMPVFTVALILLFADRTFGTLYFDVAAGGDPILWQHLFWYFGHPEVYILVMPAFGIISEVVATFSKRPVYGYNAMVIAIASIGIISFIVWGHHMFTSGGDPLFRFIVMLTTMLVAIPTGVKIFNWLATITRGKISRKTAMLFSLGAIATFTIGGITGIILASIPLDLALHDTYFVVAHFHYVIIGGILFGFYSGVYYWYPKVTGRMMNEKLGVAHFVTSMIFFNLAFYPMHNIGLMGMPRRYATYSESLGIEELNYYVSIFAILFGLSQLFIVANIIYSYKKGEKAGDNPWNGWSLEWVTSSPPPHNSFTEIPTLEVKEDE
;
A
#
# COMPACT_ATOMS: atom_id res chain seq x y z
N MET A 1 -42.85 -0.70 -3.28
CA MET A 1 -41.37 -0.86 -3.37
C MET A 1 -40.74 -0.06 -2.25
N SER A 2 -39.91 -0.71 -1.42
CA SER A 2 -39.32 -0.15 -0.21
C SER A 2 -38.34 1.00 -0.53
N GLY A 3 -38.31 2.05 0.30
CA GLY A 3 -37.37 3.17 0.20
C GLY A 3 -35.88 2.76 0.19
N LYS A 4 -35.56 1.51 0.57
CA LYS A 4 -34.23 0.92 0.43
C LYS A 4 -33.83 0.66 -1.04
N ILE A 5 -34.79 0.28 -1.88
CA ILE A 5 -34.55 0.12 -3.32
C ILE A 5 -34.32 1.49 -3.96
N PHE A 6 -35.07 2.51 -3.53
CA PHE A 6 -34.88 3.88 -3.99
C PHE A 6 -33.54 4.46 -3.54
N GLY A 7 -33.07 4.15 -2.33
CA GLY A 7 -31.74 4.56 -1.86
C GLY A 7 -30.60 3.90 -2.63
N VAL A 8 -30.72 2.58 -2.91
CA VAL A 8 -29.72 1.86 -3.73
C VAL A 8 -29.75 2.35 -5.18
N LEU A 9 -30.94 2.56 -5.76
CA LEU A 9 -31.07 3.14 -7.10
C LEU A 9 -30.57 4.58 -7.14
N PHE A 10 -30.80 5.39 -6.11
CA PHE A 10 -30.32 6.77 -6.06
C PHE A 10 -28.79 6.81 -5.96
N VAL A 11 -28.17 5.95 -5.15
CA VAL A 11 -26.70 5.83 -5.10
C VAL A 11 -26.15 5.27 -6.40
N ALA A 12 -26.81 4.27 -7.01
CA ALA A 12 -26.41 3.74 -8.31
C ALA A 12 -26.57 4.78 -9.43
N ILE A 13 -27.65 5.57 -9.40
CA ILE A 13 -27.90 6.66 -10.35
C ILE A 13 -26.92 7.80 -10.12
N ILE A 14 -26.56 8.16 -8.88
CA ILE A 14 -25.50 9.14 -8.61
C ILE A 14 -24.14 8.60 -9.02
N ALA A 15 -23.85 7.31 -8.81
CA ALA A 15 -22.61 6.70 -9.27
C ALA A 15 -22.54 6.66 -10.79
N VAL A 16 -23.66 6.34 -11.46
CA VAL A 16 -23.78 6.35 -12.93
C VAL A 16 -23.73 7.78 -13.47
N ILE A 17 -24.44 8.75 -12.87
CA ILE A 17 -24.35 10.17 -13.22
C ILE A 17 -22.93 10.66 -12.98
N ALA A 18 -22.28 10.33 -11.87
CA ALA A 18 -20.88 10.66 -11.63
C ALA A 18 -20.00 10.03 -12.71
N MET A 19 -20.17 8.76 -13.05
CA MET A 19 -19.44 8.09 -14.15
C MET A 19 -19.67 8.76 -15.51
N ILE A 20 -20.87 9.26 -15.79
CA ILE A 20 -21.22 9.96 -17.04
C ILE A 20 -20.85 11.46 -17.00
N SER A 21 -20.66 12.02 -15.80
CA SER A 21 -20.28 13.42 -15.55
C SER A 21 -18.76 13.58 -15.38
N ILE A 22 -18.02 12.47 -15.34
CA ILE A 22 -16.57 12.49 -15.47
C ILE A 22 -16.28 12.96 -16.90
N PRO A 23 -15.34 13.91 -17.11
CA PRO A 23 -14.78 14.12 -18.42
C PRO A 23 -14.12 12.81 -18.85
N SER A 24 -14.86 12.00 -19.58
CA SER A 24 -14.33 10.92 -20.38
C SER A 24 -13.85 11.60 -21.65
N GLY A 25 -12.53 11.59 -21.83
CA GLY A 25 -12.04 11.67 -23.19
C GLY A 25 -12.32 10.32 -23.82
N ASP A 26 -13.15 10.28 -24.85
CA ASP A 26 -12.76 9.41 -25.94
C ASP A 26 -11.35 9.90 -26.33
N SER A 27 -10.37 9.00 -26.40
CA SER A 27 -9.16 9.33 -27.15
C SER A 27 -9.57 9.51 -28.61
N LEU A 28 -10.20 10.64 -28.93
CA LEU A 28 -10.31 11.13 -30.27
C LEU A 28 -8.89 11.48 -30.71
N PRO A 29 -8.51 11.24 -31.97
CA PRO A 29 -7.11 11.20 -32.41
C PRO A 29 -6.34 12.52 -32.34
N GLY A 30 -6.89 13.55 -31.69
CA GLY A 30 -6.21 14.80 -31.36
C GLY A 30 -5.66 14.81 -29.95
N GLY A 31 -4.50 14.18 -29.74
CA GLY A 31 -3.58 14.53 -28.66
C GLY A 31 -2.64 15.64 -29.13
N VAL A 32 -2.63 16.77 -28.42
CA VAL A 32 -1.74 17.95 -28.45
C VAL A 32 -0.91 18.21 -29.72
N ASP A 33 -1.26 19.33 -30.38
CA ASP A 33 -0.39 20.09 -31.27
C ASP A 33 0.94 20.39 -30.56
N THR A 34 1.94 19.58 -30.89
CA THR A 34 3.28 20.11 -31.08
C THR A 34 3.43 20.23 -32.58
N ASN A 35 3.43 21.46 -33.09
CA ASN A 35 4.13 21.76 -34.31
C ASN A 35 5.59 21.39 -34.04
N THR A 36 5.92 20.13 -34.29
CA THR A 36 7.07 19.54 -35.00
C THR A 36 7.56 18.25 -34.30
N ALA A 37 6.80 17.15 -34.38
CA ALA A 37 7.35 15.77 -34.22
C ALA A 37 6.39 14.63 -34.65
N ALA A 38 5.10 14.89 -34.91
CA ALA A 38 4.10 13.86 -35.26
C ALA A 38 3.51 14.01 -36.68
N ALA A 39 4.18 14.74 -37.58
CA ALA A 39 3.78 14.78 -38.99
C ALA A 39 4.30 13.55 -39.74
N GLY A 40 3.91 12.36 -39.27
CA GLY A 40 4.29 11.06 -39.86
C GLY A 40 3.75 10.83 -41.29
N CYS A 41 2.93 11.73 -41.80
CA CYS A 41 2.73 12.05 -43.22
C CYS A 41 1.81 13.27 -43.29
N SER A 42 2.26 14.42 -43.81
CA SER A 42 1.44 15.61 -44.04
C SER A 42 0.44 15.47 -45.23
N CYS A 43 0.34 14.26 -45.78
CA CYS A 43 -0.33 13.95 -47.03
C CYS A 43 -1.70 13.25 -46.87
N HIS A 44 -2.21 12.99 -45.65
CA HIS A 44 -3.48 12.26 -45.43
C HIS A 44 -4.43 12.92 -44.40
N GLY A 45 -5.62 12.33 -44.19
CA GLY A 45 -6.58 12.75 -43.15
C GLY A 45 -6.05 12.55 -41.73
N VAL A 46 -6.57 13.30 -40.76
CA VAL A 46 -6.03 13.38 -39.38
C VAL A 46 -6.22 12.09 -38.58
N ASP A 47 -7.22 11.27 -38.92
CA ASP A 47 -7.63 10.10 -38.14
C ASP A 47 -7.24 8.76 -38.81
N PRO A 48 -6.70 7.77 -38.06
CA PRO A 48 -6.42 6.44 -38.60
C PRO A 48 -7.71 5.68 -38.92
N THR A 49 -7.68 4.84 -39.95
CA THR A 49 -8.82 4.10 -40.48
C THR A 49 -8.57 2.60 -40.43
N ALA A 50 -9.45 1.85 -39.77
CA ALA A 50 -9.38 0.38 -39.67
C ALA A 50 -9.51 -0.35 -41.02
N GLY A 51 -9.88 0.36 -42.08
CA GLY A 51 -9.90 -0.14 -43.45
C GLY A 51 -8.52 -0.32 -44.08
N VAL A 52 -7.44 0.13 -43.43
CA VAL A 52 -6.05 -0.13 -43.82
C VAL A 52 -5.36 -0.95 -42.74
N MET A 53 -4.74 -2.06 -43.14
CA MET A 53 -3.98 -2.95 -42.28
C MET A 53 -2.49 -2.79 -42.56
N VAL A 54 -1.73 -2.42 -41.53
CA VAL A 54 -0.27 -2.34 -41.57
C VAL A 54 0.31 -3.57 -40.89
N THR A 55 1.28 -4.22 -41.52
CA THR A 55 1.98 -5.38 -40.97
C THR A 55 3.47 -5.15 -40.99
N ILE A 56 4.14 -5.61 -39.92
CA ILE A 56 5.60 -5.54 -39.77
C ILE A 56 6.09 -6.98 -39.69
N ALA A 57 6.77 -7.45 -40.74
CA ALA A 57 7.52 -8.69 -40.70
C ALA A 57 8.93 -8.40 -40.21
N SER A 58 9.31 -9.05 -39.11
CA SER A 58 10.58 -8.91 -38.43
C SER A 58 11.10 -10.30 -38.06
N PRO A 59 12.38 -10.47 -37.69
CA PRO A 59 12.82 -11.72 -37.09
C PRO A 59 12.08 -11.99 -35.77
N GLU A 60 12.04 -13.25 -35.34
CA GLU A 60 11.44 -13.63 -34.05
C GLU A 60 12.30 -13.18 -32.86
N ASN A 61 13.62 -13.09 -33.05
CA ASN A 61 14.59 -12.58 -32.10
C ASN A 61 15.76 -11.88 -32.81
N PHE A 62 16.60 -11.16 -32.06
CA PHE A 62 17.80 -10.53 -32.61
C PHE A 62 19.05 -10.78 -31.76
N THR A 63 20.22 -10.73 -32.41
CA THR A 63 21.55 -10.78 -31.79
C THR A 63 22.15 -9.38 -31.83
N ALA A 64 22.92 -9.02 -30.80
CA ALA A 64 23.55 -7.70 -30.72
C ALA A 64 24.41 -7.38 -31.95
N GLY A 65 24.17 -6.21 -32.57
CA GLY A 65 24.93 -5.71 -33.72
C GLY A 65 24.67 -6.40 -35.07
N GLU A 66 23.78 -7.39 -35.15
CA GLU A 66 23.43 -8.04 -36.43
C GLU A 66 22.47 -7.20 -37.28
N SER A 67 22.54 -7.37 -38.60
CA SER A 67 21.65 -6.72 -39.56
C SER A 67 20.49 -7.63 -39.98
N TYR A 68 19.28 -7.09 -40.00
CA TYR A 68 18.06 -7.79 -40.41
C TYR A 68 17.28 -6.97 -41.43
N ASN A 69 16.45 -7.63 -42.21
CA ASN A 69 15.48 -6.98 -43.08
C ASN A 69 14.12 -6.96 -42.40
N ILE A 70 13.53 -5.76 -42.30
CA ILE A 70 12.19 -5.52 -41.80
C ILE A 70 11.30 -5.22 -43.00
N THR A 71 10.21 -5.96 -43.16
CA THR A 71 9.27 -5.75 -44.26
C THR A 71 8.00 -5.11 -43.74
N ILE A 72 7.61 -3.99 -44.34
CA ILE A 72 6.39 -3.27 -44.01
C ILE A 72 5.41 -3.50 -45.15
N SER A 73 4.26 -4.10 -44.87
CA SER A 73 3.22 -4.35 -45.88
C SER A 73 1.90 -3.72 -45.48
N ILE A 74 1.21 -3.13 -46.46
CA ILE A 74 -0.07 -2.45 -46.31
C ILE A 74 -1.12 -3.17 -47.16
N SER A 75 -2.31 -3.40 -46.59
CA SER A 75 -3.46 -3.99 -47.28
C SER A 75 -4.75 -3.27 -46.90
N GLY A 76 -5.80 -3.40 -47.71
CA GLY A 76 -7.02 -2.62 -47.53
C GLY A 76 -6.85 -1.17 -48.00
N GLY A 77 -7.93 -0.40 -47.92
CA GLY A 77 -7.95 1.02 -48.28
C GLY A 77 -8.90 1.33 -49.44
N PRO A 78 -8.93 2.59 -49.90
CA PRO A 78 -9.82 3.05 -50.97
C PRO A 78 -9.61 2.34 -52.33
N ASN A 79 -8.43 1.75 -52.56
CA ASN A 79 -8.08 0.96 -53.76
C ASN A 79 -7.41 -0.36 -53.36
N ASP A 80 -8.23 -1.39 -53.08
CA ASP A 80 -7.76 -2.73 -52.72
C ASP A 80 -7.29 -3.55 -53.95
N GLU A 81 -7.70 -3.15 -55.16
CA GLU A 81 -7.23 -3.70 -56.45
C GLU A 81 -6.38 -2.65 -57.18
N ILE A 82 -5.05 -2.89 -57.30
CA ILE A 82 -4.14 -2.02 -58.07
C ILE A 82 -4.48 -2.17 -59.55
N THR A 83 -4.95 -1.09 -60.20
CA THR A 83 -5.25 -1.07 -61.64
C THR A 83 -4.13 -0.38 -62.43
N GLU A 84 -3.94 -0.81 -63.69
CA GLU A 84 -2.89 -0.31 -64.58
C GLU A 84 -3.09 1.20 -64.84
N GLY A 85 -2.17 2.05 -64.34
CA GLY A 85 -2.22 3.52 -64.47
C GLY A 85 -2.29 4.33 -63.17
N MET A 86 -2.26 3.69 -62.00
CA MET A 86 -2.14 4.37 -60.69
C MET A 86 -0.67 4.76 -60.42
N ASN A 87 -0.39 6.06 -60.23
CA ASN A 87 0.97 6.59 -60.00
C ASN A 87 1.34 6.75 -58.51
N ALA A 88 0.44 6.36 -57.60
CA ALA A 88 0.67 6.30 -56.16
C ALA A 88 -0.34 5.32 -55.54
N THR A 89 0.14 4.33 -54.78
CA THR A 89 -0.71 3.32 -54.14
C THR A 89 -0.61 3.37 -52.63
N GLY A 90 0.54 3.72 -52.05
CA GLY A 90 0.69 3.83 -50.61
C GLY A 90 2.05 4.33 -50.16
N GLY A 91 2.20 4.53 -48.86
CA GLY A 91 3.43 4.96 -48.23
C GLY A 91 3.55 4.42 -46.80
N PHE A 92 4.73 4.57 -46.21
CA PHE A 92 4.97 4.16 -44.84
C PHE A 92 6.00 5.06 -44.14
N SER A 93 5.99 5.06 -42.82
CA SER A 93 7.07 5.58 -41.98
C SER A 93 7.37 4.56 -40.88
N LEU A 94 8.59 4.04 -40.85
CA LEU A 94 9.07 3.08 -39.87
C LEU A 94 10.00 3.77 -38.89
N ARG A 95 9.75 3.56 -37.59
CA ARG A 95 10.63 3.96 -36.50
C ARG A 95 10.94 2.77 -35.59
N VAL A 96 12.10 2.83 -34.93
CA VAL A 96 12.54 1.83 -33.96
C VAL A 96 13.06 2.53 -32.70
N ASN A 97 12.81 1.94 -31.53
CA ASN A 97 13.27 2.51 -30.26
C ASN A 97 14.75 2.21 -29.93
N SER A 98 15.37 1.24 -30.63
CA SER A 98 16.77 0.84 -30.44
C SER A 98 17.33 0.15 -31.70
N GLY A 99 18.61 0.38 -31.98
CA GLY A 99 19.25 0.02 -33.24
C GLY A 99 19.08 1.11 -34.31
N THR A 100 19.64 0.88 -35.49
CA THR A 100 19.72 1.86 -36.58
C THR A 100 19.00 1.33 -37.81
N LEU A 101 18.07 2.10 -38.37
CA LEU A 101 17.42 1.77 -39.63
C LEU A 101 18.27 2.23 -40.82
N GLU A 102 18.24 1.47 -41.90
CA GLU A 102 18.94 1.75 -43.15
C GLU A 102 17.98 1.61 -44.33
N SER A 103 18.10 2.50 -45.31
CA SER A 103 17.38 2.33 -46.58
C SER A 103 17.91 1.11 -47.33
N SER A 104 17.00 0.26 -47.83
CA SER A 104 17.33 -0.89 -48.65
C SER A 104 16.71 -0.72 -50.03
N GLY A 105 17.52 -0.39 -51.04
CA GLY A 105 17.07 -0.27 -52.43
C GLY A 105 16.86 1.18 -52.88
N ASN A 106 16.16 1.34 -54.02
CA ASN A 106 15.86 2.64 -54.61
C ASN A 106 14.47 3.18 -54.20
N ASP A 107 13.69 2.35 -53.54
CA ASP A 107 12.28 2.51 -53.14
C ASP A 107 12.12 3.01 -51.70
N THR A 108 13.18 3.01 -50.88
CA THR A 108 13.19 3.57 -49.52
C THR A 108 14.21 4.68 -49.32
N GLN A 109 14.01 5.54 -48.32
CA GLN A 109 14.92 6.62 -47.93
C GLN A 109 14.92 6.82 -46.42
N LEU A 110 16.08 7.20 -45.87
CA LEU A 110 16.29 7.53 -44.46
C LEU A 110 16.10 9.03 -44.25
N TRP A 111 15.38 9.40 -43.20
CA TRP A 111 15.12 10.78 -42.80
C TRP A 111 16.05 11.20 -41.66
N ASP A 112 16.25 12.51 -41.49
CA ASP A 112 17.18 13.09 -40.50
C ASP A 112 16.82 12.74 -39.04
N ASP A 113 15.58 12.33 -38.79
CA ASP A 113 15.08 11.89 -37.48
C ASP A 113 15.29 10.39 -37.20
N GLY A 114 15.95 9.68 -38.11
CA GLY A 114 16.23 8.25 -38.00
C GLY A 114 15.09 7.34 -38.44
N THR A 115 14.00 7.88 -38.98
CA THR A 115 12.91 7.10 -39.57
C THR A 115 13.20 6.73 -41.03
N VAL A 116 12.65 5.61 -41.49
CA VAL A 116 12.72 5.21 -42.91
C VAL A 116 11.33 5.26 -43.54
N SER A 117 11.26 5.79 -44.75
CA SER A 117 10.03 5.89 -45.55
C SER A 117 10.33 5.55 -47.02
N HIS A 118 9.34 5.66 -47.90
CA HIS A 118 9.49 5.40 -49.33
C HIS A 118 10.09 6.59 -50.09
N THR A 119 10.72 6.34 -51.24
CA THR A 119 11.10 7.37 -52.23
C THR A 119 9.94 7.69 -53.18
N GLU A 120 10.13 8.64 -54.11
CA GLU A 120 9.15 8.89 -55.19
C GLU A 120 8.89 7.63 -56.03
N SER A 121 9.92 6.82 -56.30
CA SER A 121 9.80 5.54 -57.01
C SER A 121 9.29 4.38 -56.14
N GLY A 122 9.14 4.59 -54.83
CA GLY A 122 8.54 3.62 -53.91
C GLY A 122 7.07 3.91 -53.59
N ASN A 123 6.50 4.99 -54.13
CA ASN A 123 5.14 5.43 -53.81
C ASN A 123 4.04 4.62 -54.53
N ASP A 124 4.40 3.80 -55.51
CA ASP A 124 3.53 2.87 -56.26
C ASP A 124 3.58 1.43 -55.72
N GLN A 125 4.00 1.27 -54.46
CA GLN A 125 4.13 -0.02 -53.80
C GLN A 125 3.17 -0.17 -52.61
N ARG A 126 3.06 -1.41 -52.12
CA ARG A 126 2.32 -1.81 -50.92
C ARG A 126 3.20 -2.51 -49.90
N GLU A 127 4.44 -2.78 -50.26
CA GLU A 127 5.39 -3.54 -49.47
C GLU A 127 6.76 -2.93 -49.67
N TRP A 128 7.47 -2.66 -48.57
CA TRP A 128 8.82 -2.11 -48.59
C TRP A 128 9.72 -2.92 -47.67
N THR A 129 10.98 -3.07 -48.06
CA THR A 129 12.00 -3.71 -47.23
C THR A 129 12.95 -2.65 -46.70
N VAL A 130 13.20 -2.67 -45.39
CA VAL A 130 14.06 -1.74 -44.68
C VAL A 130 15.15 -2.52 -43.96
N GLY A 131 16.40 -2.06 -44.05
CA GLY A 131 17.49 -2.63 -43.27
C GLY A 131 17.41 -2.15 -41.81
N TRP A 132 17.73 -3.03 -40.86
CA TRP A 132 17.85 -2.68 -39.46
C TRP A 132 19.11 -3.32 -38.87
N ILE A 133 20.00 -2.50 -38.33
CA ILE A 133 21.14 -2.94 -37.54
C ILE A 133 20.71 -2.92 -36.07
N ALA A 134 20.68 -4.10 -35.46
CA ALA A 134 20.36 -4.25 -34.05
C ALA A 134 21.36 -3.49 -33.17
N SER A 135 20.91 -3.02 -32.00
CA SER A 135 21.79 -2.37 -31.04
C SER A 135 22.79 -3.37 -30.45
N ASP A 136 23.84 -2.86 -29.81
CA ASP A 136 24.86 -3.68 -29.15
C ASP A 136 24.34 -4.37 -27.86
N ASP A 137 23.04 -4.29 -27.55
CA ASP A 137 22.42 -4.81 -26.33
C ASP A 137 21.19 -5.67 -26.67
N ASP A 138 21.42 -6.98 -26.79
CA ASP A 138 20.39 -8.00 -27.02
C ASP A 138 19.82 -8.61 -25.73
N SER A 139 20.00 -7.93 -24.60
CA SER A 139 19.31 -8.26 -23.32
C SER A 139 17.94 -7.59 -23.19
N LYS A 140 17.50 -6.83 -24.21
CA LYS A 140 16.28 -6.02 -24.22
C LYS A 140 15.33 -6.41 -25.36
N THR A 141 14.09 -5.95 -25.26
CA THR A 141 13.10 -6.06 -26.34
C THR A 141 13.06 -4.76 -27.14
N VAL A 142 13.13 -4.87 -28.47
CA VAL A 142 13.07 -3.76 -29.41
C VAL A 142 11.66 -3.63 -29.95
N THR A 143 11.15 -2.40 -30.06
CA THR A 143 9.82 -2.10 -30.59
C THR A 143 9.95 -1.33 -31.90
N PHE A 144 9.40 -1.91 -32.97
CA PHE A 144 9.16 -1.24 -34.24
C PHE A 144 7.77 -0.64 -34.24
N THR A 145 7.64 0.59 -34.73
CA THR A 145 6.35 1.20 -35.01
C THR A 145 6.33 1.64 -36.47
N ALA A 146 5.35 1.15 -37.22
CA ALA A 146 5.12 1.52 -38.60
C ALA A 146 3.81 2.30 -38.72
N TYR A 147 3.85 3.39 -39.45
CA TYR A 147 2.69 4.12 -39.96
C TYR A 147 2.58 3.79 -41.44
N GLY A 148 1.39 3.44 -41.93
CA GLY A 148 1.18 3.08 -43.32
C GLY A 148 -0.09 3.71 -43.88
N ASN A 149 -0.02 4.23 -45.10
CA ASN A 149 -1.14 4.82 -45.80
C ASN A 149 -1.47 4.10 -47.11
N SER A 150 -2.76 4.07 -47.44
CA SER A 150 -3.31 3.69 -48.72
C SER A 150 -4.04 4.87 -49.35
N VAL A 151 -3.64 5.22 -50.57
CA VAL A 151 -4.17 6.39 -51.27
C VAL A 151 -5.14 6.02 -52.38
N ASN A 152 -6.06 6.93 -52.71
CA ASN A 152 -7.09 6.74 -53.72
C ASN A 152 -6.60 7.09 -55.16
N GLY A 153 -5.37 7.60 -55.30
CA GLY A 153 -4.75 7.96 -56.58
C GLY A 153 -5.15 9.34 -57.14
N ASP A 154 -5.72 10.24 -56.33
CA ASP A 154 -6.22 11.55 -56.76
C ASP A 154 -5.16 12.68 -56.87
N SER A 155 -3.88 12.35 -56.71
CA SER A 155 -2.78 13.31 -56.75
C SER A 155 -2.77 14.08 -58.08
N GLY A 156 -3.13 15.37 -58.04
CA GLY A 156 -3.16 16.26 -59.22
C GLY A 156 -4.54 16.82 -59.61
N ASN A 157 -5.64 16.34 -59.01
CA ASN A 157 -7.01 16.80 -59.32
C ASN A 157 -7.53 17.95 -58.43
N GLY A 158 -6.67 18.53 -57.58
CA GLY A 158 -7.05 19.64 -56.68
C GLY A 158 -7.98 19.26 -55.51
N LEU A 159 -8.21 17.95 -55.30
CA LEU A 159 -9.07 17.41 -54.24
C LEU A 159 -8.34 17.17 -52.91
N GLY A 160 -7.01 17.32 -52.87
CA GLY A 160 -6.20 17.14 -51.66
C GLY A 160 -6.28 15.72 -51.11
N ASN A 161 -5.95 15.55 -49.83
CA ASN A 161 -5.86 14.28 -49.08
C ASN A 161 -7.24 13.58 -48.84
N SER A 162 -8.25 13.87 -49.64
CA SER A 162 -9.65 13.54 -49.38
C SER A 162 -10.00 12.13 -49.87
N GLY A 163 -10.04 11.16 -48.94
CA GLY A 163 -10.42 9.78 -49.24
C GLY A 163 -9.27 8.78 -49.13
N ASP A 164 -8.10 9.22 -48.69
CA ASP A 164 -6.97 8.37 -48.32
C ASP A 164 -7.11 7.86 -46.89
N TYR A 165 -6.69 6.61 -46.67
CA TYR A 165 -6.75 5.95 -45.37
C TYR A 165 -5.34 5.66 -44.87
N TRP A 166 -5.12 5.76 -43.57
CA TRP A 166 -3.86 5.35 -42.95
C TRP A 166 -4.12 4.60 -41.65
N ASN A 167 -3.16 3.79 -41.20
CA ASN A 167 -3.20 3.13 -39.91
C ASN A 167 -1.77 2.93 -39.37
N SER A 168 -1.63 2.39 -38.16
CA SER A 168 -0.34 2.07 -37.57
C SER A 168 -0.29 0.65 -37.03
N ALA A 169 0.91 0.11 -36.96
CA ALA A 169 1.19 -1.17 -36.31
C ALA A 169 2.45 -1.05 -35.47
N SER A 170 2.54 -1.85 -34.41
CA SER A 170 3.78 -2.00 -33.65
C SER A 170 4.10 -3.47 -33.43
N LYS A 171 5.40 -3.79 -33.47
CA LYS A 171 5.92 -5.15 -33.31
C LYS A 171 7.10 -5.15 -32.36
N GLN A 172 7.05 -6.03 -31.37
CA GLN A 172 8.14 -6.26 -30.43
C GLN A 172 8.99 -7.45 -30.89
N VAL A 173 10.31 -7.28 -30.82
CA VAL A 173 11.32 -8.31 -31.14
C VAL A 173 12.27 -8.44 -29.95
N PRO A 174 12.24 -9.56 -29.22
CA PRO A 174 13.16 -9.81 -28.11
C PRO A 174 14.59 -10.08 -28.59
N GLY A 175 15.59 -9.61 -27.85
CA GLY A 175 16.97 -10.05 -28.06
C GLY A 175 17.19 -11.50 -27.61
N ILE A 176 18.21 -12.17 -28.15
CA ILE A 176 18.48 -13.59 -27.85
C ILE A 176 18.87 -13.83 -26.38
N ASN A 177 19.39 -12.80 -25.72
CA ASN A 177 19.74 -12.80 -24.31
C ASN A 177 18.67 -12.13 -23.44
N VAL A 178 17.49 -11.81 -23.99
CA VAL A 178 16.38 -11.32 -23.19
C VAL A 178 15.98 -12.43 -22.22
N ILE A 179 16.00 -12.12 -20.93
CA ILE A 179 15.40 -13.00 -19.92
C ILE A 179 13.89 -12.80 -20.04
N ILE A 180 13.25 -13.59 -20.90
CA ILE A 180 11.80 -13.73 -20.90
C ILE A 180 11.47 -14.39 -19.56
N ASP A 181 10.71 -13.70 -18.71
CA ASP A 181 10.15 -14.26 -17.49
C ASP A 181 9.39 -15.55 -17.88
N ASP A 182 9.97 -16.72 -17.61
CA ASP A 182 9.53 -17.99 -18.23
C ASP A 182 8.19 -18.51 -17.68
N GLY A 183 7.49 -17.71 -16.88
CA GLY A 183 6.35 -18.15 -16.10
C GLY A 183 6.74 -18.90 -14.82
N LYS A 184 7.97 -18.75 -14.31
CA LYS A 184 8.34 -19.26 -12.98
C LYS A 184 7.42 -18.63 -11.95
N ILE A 185 6.89 -19.47 -11.07
CA ILE A 185 6.16 -19.03 -9.90
C ILE A 185 7.11 -18.18 -9.04
N THR A 186 6.79 -16.90 -8.88
CA THR A 186 7.52 -15.93 -8.06
C THR A 186 7.63 -16.40 -6.61
N PHE A 187 8.62 -15.91 -5.86
CA PHE A 187 8.75 -16.26 -4.44
C PHE A 187 7.47 -15.93 -3.64
N ALA A 188 6.84 -14.80 -3.92
CA ALA A 188 5.59 -14.40 -3.28
C ALA A 188 4.42 -15.33 -3.64
N GLN A 189 4.28 -15.72 -4.92
CA GLN A 189 3.27 -16.71 -5.33
C GLN A 189 3.53 -18.07 -4.66
N LYS A 190 4.80 -18.50 -4.53
CA LYS A 190 5.15 -19.73 -3.79
C LYS A 190 4.67 -19.67 -2.35
N ILE A 191 4.83 -18.52 -1.67
CA ILE A 191 4.31 -18.34 -0.31
C ILE A 191 2.79 -18.43 -0.29
N ILE A 192 2.09 -17.74 -1.21
CA ILE A 192 0.63 -17.78 -1.27
C ILE A 192 0.14 -19.22 -1.48
N TYR A 193 0.72 -19.94 -2.44
CA TYR A 193 0.40 -21.34 -2.69
C TYR A 193 0.74 -22.22 -1.49
N ALA A 194 1.87 -22.00 -0.82
CA ALA A 194 2.23 -22.74 0.38
C ALA A 194 1.24 -22.49 1.52
N VAL A 195 0.83 -21.25 1.76
CA VAL A 195 -0.16 -20.88 2.79
C VAL A 195 -1.51 -21.51 2.49
N LEU A 196 -1.98 -21.42 1.24
CA LEU A 196 -3.24 -22.01 0.80
C LEU A 196 -3.21 -23.54 0.92
N LEU A 197 -2.17 -24.19 0.39
CA LEU A 197 -2.01 -25.64 0.44
C LEU A 197 -1.90 -26.13 1.88
N PHE A 198 -1.09 -25.48 2.71
CA PHE A 198 -0.93 -25.82 4.12
C PHE A 198 -2.24 -25.64 4.89
N GLY A 199 -2.95 -24.52 4.66
CA GLY A 199 -4.25 -24.25 5.26
C GLY A 199 -5.30 -25.30 4.89
N VAL A 200 -5.43 -25.61 3.60
CA VAL A 200 -6.34 -26.65 3.09
C VAL A 200 -5.97 -28.02 3.64
N THR A 201 -4.69 -28.37 3.66
CA THR A 201 -4.21 -29.67 4.15
C THR A 201 -4.48 -29.83 5.64
N ILE A 202 -4.15 -28.83 6.46
CA ILE A 202 -4.44 -28.87 7.91
C ILE A 202 -5.95 -28.90 8.15
N GLY A 203 -6.73 -28.15 7.37
CA GLY A 203 -8.18 -28.19 7.42
C GLY A 203 -8.73 -29.59 7.16
N ALA A 204 -8.30 -30.22 6.07
CA ALA A 204 -8.72 -31.56 5.69
C ALA A 204 -8.28 -32.64 6.69
N VAL A 205 -7.01 -32.60 7.13
CA VAL A 205 -6.48 -33.53 8.14
C VAL A 205 -7.18 -33.34 9.48
N GLY A 206 -7.37 -32.10 9.93
CA GLY A 206 -8.08 -31.78 11.17
C GLY A 206 -9.53 -32.23 11.14
N PHE A 207 -10.21 -32.03 10.01
CA PHE A 207 -11.58 -32.48 9.77
C PHE A 207 -11.68 -34.01 9.77
N GLY A 208 -10.82 -34.69 9.01
CA GLY A 208 -10.74 -36.15 8.96
C GLY A 208 -10.39 -36.77 10.31
N TYR A 209 -9.42 -36.21 11.03
CA TYR A 209 -9.07 -36.61 12.39
C TYR A 209 -10.28 -36.49 13.33
N ARG A 210 -11.07 -35.41 13.20
CA ARG A 210 -12.26 -35.21 14.03
C ARG A 210 -13.33 -36.27 13.74
N ILE A 211 -13.58 -36.60 12.47
CA ILE A 211 -14.49 -37.68 12.06
C ILE A 211 -14.06 -38.99 12.71
N VAL A 212 -12.80 -39.39 12.51
CA VAL A 212 -12.27 -40.66 13.03
C VAL A 212 -12.30 -40.70 14.57
N ASN A 213 -11.86 -39.63 15.23
CA ASN A 213 -11.74 -39.62 16.70
C ASN A 213 -13.07 -39.41 17.44
N THR A 214 -14.11 -38.93 16.76
CA THR A 214 -15.44 -38.74 17.39
C THR A 214 -16.48 -39.75 16.94
N GLU A 215 -16.14 -40.62 15.98
CA GLU A 215 -17.04 -41.61 15.37
C GLU A 215 -18.35 -40.99 14.81
N LYS A 216 -18.27 -39.74 14.37
CA LYS A 216 -19.40 -38.96 13.86
C LYS A 216 -19.43 -38.95 12.33
N SER A 217 -20.61 -38.75 11.74
CA SER A 217 -20.73 -38.60 10.29
C SER A 217 -20.09 -37.29 9.80
N VAL A 218 -19.77 -37.23 8.50
CA VAL A 218 -19.28 -36.00 7.84
C VAL A 218 -20.25 -34.84 8.09
N GLU A 219 -21.55 -35.09 7.99
CA GLU A 219 -22.60 -34.07 8.16
C GLU A 219 -22.65 -33.53 9.59
N GLU A 220 -22.51 -34.39 10.60
CA GLU A 220 -22.51 -33.97 12.01
C GLU A 220 -21.28 -33.13 12.36
N VAL A 221 -20.10 -33.54 11.86
CA VAL A 221 -18.86 -32.81 12.09
C VAL A 221 -18.89 -31.48 11.34
N PHE A 222 -19.28 -31.50 10.06
CA PHE A 222 -19.42 -30.30 9.24
C PHE A 222 -20.45 -29.34 9.82
N GLY A 223 -21.64 -29.84 10.20
CA GLY A 223 -22.70 -29.04 10.81
C GLY A 223 -22.21 -28.30 12.05
N LYS A 224 -21.46 -28.97 12.92
CA LYS A 224 -20.87 -28.31 14.12
C LYS A 224 -19.83 -27.24 13.76
N TYR A 225 -18.98 -27.48 12.76
CA TYR A 225 -18.04 -26.46 12.28
C TYR A 225 -18.75 -25.30 11.59
N TRP A 226 -19.83 -25.57 10.87
CA TRP A 226 -20.69 -24.57 10.24
C TRP A 226 -21.35 -23.69 11.29
N ASP A 227 -21.96 -24.28 12.33
CA ASP A 227 -22.59 -23.54 13.43
C ASP A 227 -21.56 -22.62 14.13
N TYR A 228 -20.37 -23.17 14.44
CA TYR A 228 -19.29 -22.39 15.03
C TYR A 228 -18.82 -21.26 14.12
N THR A 229 -18.59 -21.53 12.83
CA THR A 229 -18.12 -20.54 11.86
C THR A 229 -19.18 -19.46 11.60
N MET A 230 -20.45 -19.84 11.49
CA MET A 230 -21.57 -18.91 11.33
C MET A 230 -21.66 -17.93 12.50
N GLU A 231 -21.41 -18.38 13.72
CA GLU A 231 -21.36 -17.51 14.91
C GLU A 231 -20.34 -16.36 14.74
N TRP A 232 -19.24 -16.57 14.03
CA TRP A 232 -18.26 -15.53 13.71
C TRP A 232 -18.61 -14.74 12.45
N ILE A 233 -19.24 -15.36 11.45
CA ILE A 233 -19.61 -14.69 10.20
C ILE A 233 -20.71 -13.64 10.41
N VAL A 234 -21.73 -13.98 11.20
CA VAL A 234 -22.91 -13.11 11.39
C VAL A 234 -22.89 -12.31 12.69
N THR A 235 -21.79 -12.35 13.45
CA THR A 235 -21.69 -11.64 14.73
C THR A 235 -21.79 -10.13 14.55
N THR A 236 -22.45 -9.47 15.50
CA THR A 236 -22.38 -8.01 15.68
C THR A 236 -21.67 -7.61 16.96
N ASP A 237 -21.26 -8.58 17.80
CA ASP A 237 -20.56 -8.29 19.06
C ASP A 237 -19.17 -7.68 18.76
N HIS A 238 -18.97 -6.44 19.20
CA HIS A 238 -17.71 -5.71 19.07
C HIS A 238 -16.49 -6.47 19.60
N LYS A 239 -16.65 -7.33 20.61
CA LYS A 239 -15.55 -8.14 21.16
C LYS A 239 -15.08 -9.19 20.15
N LYS A 240 -16.03 -9.90 19.54
CA LYS A 240 -15.74 -10.89 18.49
C LYS A 240 -15.18 -10.23 17.24
N ILE A 241 -15.77 -9.11 16.82
CA ILE A 241 -15.27 -8.33 15.68
C ILE A 241 -13.85 -7.81 15.97
N GLY A 242 -13.58 -7.36 17.19
CA GLY A 242 -12.23 -6.98 17.62
C GLY A 242 -11.22 -8.14 17.52
N ILE A 243 -11.61 -9.35 17.91
CA ILE A 243 -10.77 -10.56 17.73
C ILE A 243 -10.56 -10.86 16.24
N LEU A 244 -11.59 -10.73 15.41
CA LEU A 244 -11.48 -10.92 13.96
C LEU A 244 -10.50 -9.93 13.33
N TYR A 245 -10.58 -8.65 13.67
CA TYR A 245 -9.60 -7.64 13.27
C TYR A 245 -8.18 -7.99 13.74
N PHE A 246 -8.02 -8.48 14.98
CA PHE A 246 -6.71 -8.88 15.52
C PHE A 246 -6.11 -10.03 14.72
N VAL A 247 -6.89 -11.08 14.47
CA VAL A 247 -6.44 -12.27 13.73
C VAL A 247 -6.07 -11.90 12.30
N THR A 248 -6.92 -11.12 11.61
CA THR A 248 -6.63 -10.65 10.24
C THR A 248 -5.39 -9.76 10.20
N GLY A 249 -5.28 -8.77 11.09
CA GLY A 249 -4.11 -7.89 11.17
C GLY A 249 -2.83 -8.64 11.48
N PHE A 250 -2.88 -9.57 12.43
CA PHE A 250 -1.73 -10.39 12.81
C PHE A 250 -1.30 -11.38 11.71
N PHE A 251 -2.25 -11.92 10.94
CA PHE A 251 -1.95 -12.72 9.75
C PHE A 251 -1.18 -11.89 8.71
N PHE A 252 -1.65 -10.69 8.40
CA PHE A 252 -0.97 -9.81 7.45
C PHE A 252 0.34 -9.24 8.00
N LEU A 253 0.50 -9.10 9.31
CA LEU A 253 1.79 -8.78 9.94
C LEU A 253 2.86 -9.83 9.57
N ILE A 254 2.49 -11.12 9.63
CA ILE A 254 3.39 -12.21 9.24
C ILE A 254 3.67 -12.16 7.74
N MET A 255 2.64 -12.00 6.90
CA MET A 255 2.80 -11.91 5.44
C MET A 255 3.71 -10.75 5.03
N GLY A 256 3.45 -9.54 5.55
CA GLY A 256 4.29 -8.37 5.31
C GLY A 256 5.72 -8.56 5.84
N GLY A 257 5.88 -9.21 6.99
CA GLY A 257 7.19 -9.58 7.54
C GLY A 257 7.96 -10.52 6.62
N ILE A 258 7.32 -11.54 6.05
CA ILE A 258 7.95 -12.46 5.10
C ILE A 258 8.44 -11.72 3.85
N LEU A 259 7.63 -10.80 3.29
CA LEU A 259 8.05 -9.96 2.16
C LEU A 259 9.29 -9.12 2.51
N ALA A 260 9.34 -8.53 3.71
CA ALA A 260 10.53 -7.81 4.18
C ALA A 260 11.77 -8.69 4.28
N LEU A 261 11.64 -9.90 4.85
CA LEU A 261 12.77 -10.82 4.95
C LEU A 261 13.28 -11.24 3.57
N ALA A 262 12.36 -11.45 2.62
CA ALA A 262 12.71 -11.80 1.24
C ALA A 262 13.50 -10.67 0.55
N MET A 263 13.07 -9.41 0.72
CA MET A 263 13.86 -8.25 0.26
C MET A 263 15.24 -8.17 0.92
N ARG A 264 15.35 -8.51 2.21
CA ARG A 264 16.64 -8.51 2.91
C ARG A 264 17.57 -9.64 2.46
N VAL A 265 17.02 -10.78 2.04
CA VAL A 265 17.83 -11.83 1.38
C VAL A 265 18.35 -11.32 0.05
N GLN A 266 17.52 -10.68 -0.78
CA GLN A 266 17.96 -10.06 -2.04
C GLN A 266 19.11 -9.08 -1.79
N LEU A 267 18.96 -8.16 -0.83
CA LEU A 267 19.97 -7.14 -0.53
C LEU A 267 21.14 -7.62 0.33
N MET A 268 21.26 -8.92 0.60
CA MET A 268 22.32 -9.45 1.46
C MET A 268 23.71 -9.29 0.85
N TYR A 269 23.80 -9.37 -0.49
CA TYR A 269 25.02 -9.21 -1.27
C TYR A 269 24.77 -8.23 -2.41
N ALA A 270 25.83 -7.62 -2.94
CA ALA A 270 25.76 -6.87 -4.18
C ALA A 270 25.44 -7.82 -5.34
N ASP A 271 24.66 -7.35 -6.32
CA ASP A 271 24.31 -8.06 -7.56
C ASP A 271 23.77 -9.49 -7.37
N ASN A 272 23.11 -9.72 -6.25
CA ASN A 272 22.43 -10.97 -5.94
C ASN A 272 21.26 -11.21 -6.90
N ASP A 273 20.97 -12.48 -7.21
CA ASP A 273 19.97 -12.91 -8.20
C ASP A 273 18.75 -13.62 -7.57
N PHE A 274 18.54 -13.45 -6.26
CA PHE A 274 17.43 -14.09 -5.53
C PHE A 274 16.04 -13.62 -5.98
N MET A 275 15.90 -12.36 -6.38
CA MET A 275 14.68 -11.76 -6.94
C MET A 275 14.99 -11.03 -8.24
N THR A 276 14.06 -11.06 -9.18
CA THR A 276 14.09 -10.11 -10.31
C THR A 276 13.76 -8.70 -9.84
N ASN A 277 14.08 -7.69 -10.67
CA ASN A 277 13.72 -6.29 -10.39
C ASN A 277 12.21 -6.11 -10.20
N GLN A 278 11.39 -6.81 -10.99
CA GLN A 278 9.93 -6.72 -10.89
C GLN A 278 9.40 -7.39 -9.62
N GLU A 279 9.95 -8.55 -9.25
CA GLU A 279 9.61 -9.23 -7.99
C GLU A 279 9.97 -8.36 -6.78
N TYR A 280 11.15 -7.72 -6.80
CA TYR A 280 11.57 -6.81 -5.75
C TYR A 280 10.64 -5.58 -5.67
N ASN A 281 10.27 -5.00 -6.81
CA ASN A 281 9.34 -3.87 -6.88
C ASN A 281 7.96 -4.22 -6.31
N SER A 282 7.44 -5.39 -6.70
CA SER A 282 6.23 -5.96 -6.13
C SER A 282 6.36 -6.19 -4.63
N ALA A 283 7.47 -6.77 -4.18
CA ALA A 283 7.68 -7.12 -2.77
C ALA A 283 7.70 -5.89 -1.87
N PHE A 284 8.41 -4.81 -2.24
CA PHE A 284 8.46 -3.61 -1.40
C PHE A 284 7.13 -2.85 -1.41
N THR A 285 6.42 -2.84 -2.55
CA THR A 285 5.08 -2.25 -2.69
C THR A 285 4.10 -2.97 -1.77
N MET A 286 4.01 -4.29 -1.90
CA MET A 286 3.11 -5.13 -1.13
C MET A 286 3.49 -5.18 0.34
N HIS A 287 4.78 -5.17 0.70
CA HIS A 287 5.22 -5.05 2.09
C HIS A 287 4.70 -3.77 2.72
N GLY A 288 4.96 -2.61 2.11
CA GLY A 288 4.52 -1.32 2.65
C GLY A 288 3.00 -1.25 2.81
N THR A 289 2.26 -1.61 1.75
CA THR A 289 0.80 -1.63 1.80
C THR A 289 0.26 -2.60 2.85
N THR A 290 0.84 -3.81 2.94
CA THR A 290 0.38 -4.83 3.90
C THR A 290 0.62 -4.40 5.33
N MET A 291 1.81 -3.90 5.65
CA MET A 291 2.16 -3.52 7.02
C MET A 291 1.29 -2.36 7.52
N VAL A 292 1.02 -1.37 6.68
CA VAL A 292 0.24 -0.18 7.04
C VAL A 292 -1.26 -0.48 7.04
N PHE A 293 -1.81 -0.88 5.90
CA PHE A 293 -3.27 -0.95 5.69
C PHE A 293 -3.90 -2.28 6.10
N LEU A 294 -3.17 -3.39 5.98
CA LEU A 294 -3.71 -4.73 6.26
C LEU A 294 -3.27 -5.29 7.62
N SER A 295 -2.26 -4.69 8.26
CA SER A 295 -1.76 -5.09 9.57
C SER A 295 -2.00 -4.02 10.64
N ALA A 296 -1.31 -2.87 10.57
CA ALA A 296 -1.35 -1.88 11.64
C ALA A 296 -2.74 -1.26 11.85
N MET A 297 -3.40 -0.82 10.78
CA MET A 297 -4.78 -0.30 10.83
C MET A 297 -5.78 -1.31 11.43
N PRO A 298 -5.84 -2.58 10.96
CA PRO A 298 -6.66 -3.60 11.59
C PRO A 298 -6.32 -3.89 13.05
N MET A 299 -5.04 -3.90 13.44
CA MET A 299 -4.65 -4.09 14.84
C MET A 299 -5.18 -2.94 15.72
N ILE A 300 -5.17 -1.70 15.25
CA ILE A 300 -5.78 -0.56 15.95
C ILE A 300 -7.29 -0.78 16.08
N ALA A 301 -7.96 -1.12 14.96
CA ALA A 301 -9.37 -1.42 14.95
C ALA A 301 -9.71 -2.57 15.90
N ALA A 302 -8.83 -3.56 16.08
CA ALA A 302 -9.01 -4.66 17.02
C ALA A 302 -9.04 -4.16 18.48
N PHE A 303 -8.04 -3.38 18.90
CA PHE A 303 -8.00 -2.79 20.24
C PHE A 303 -9.18 -1.85 20.46
N ALA A 304 -9.49 -0.99 19.50
CA ALA A 304 -10.59 -0.05 19.59
C ALA A 304 -11.93 -0.78 19.72
N ASN A 305 -12.18 -1.79 18.88
CA ASN A 305 -13.41 -2.58 18.91
C ASN A 305 -13.60 -3.24 20.26
N TYR A 306 -12.56 -3.92 20.77
CA TYR A 306 -12.67 -4.66 22.00
C TYR A 306 -12.81 -3.74 23.22
N LEU A 307 -12.00 -2.67 23.29
CA LEU A 307 -11.79 -1.91 24.52
C LEU A 307 -12.64 -0.64 24.63
N ILE A 308 -12.99 0.04 23.53
CA ILE A 308 -13.66 1.35 23.63
C ILE A 308 -15.00 1.25 24.34
N PRO A 309 -15.93 0.33 23.99
CA PRO A 309 -17.17 0.18 24.73
C PRO A 309 -16.93 -0.13 26.22
N LEU A 310 -15.92 -0.96 26.53
CA LEU A 310 -15.58 -1.31 27.90
C LEU A 310 -15.04 -0.11 28.68
N GLN A 311 -14.15 0.68 28.08
CA GLN A 311 -13.52 1.84 28.74
C GLN A 311 -14.49 2.99 29.01
N ILE A 312 -15.53 3.12 28.19
CA ILE A 312 -16.56 4.17 28.37
C ILE A 312 -17.82 3.67 29.07
N GLY A 313 -17.90 2.39 29.46
CA GLY A 313 -19.06 1.79 30.11
C GLY A 313 -20.27 1.59 29.19
N ALA A 314 -20.06 1.42 27.88
CA ALA A 314 -21.09 1.09 26.90
C ALA A 314 -21.26 -0.42 26.74
N ARG A 315 -22.47 -0.84 26.29
CA ARG A 315 -22.76 -2.27 26.00
C ARG A 315 -22.10 -2.75 24.72
N ASP A 316 -22.11 -1.90 23.70
CA ASP A 316 -21.64 -2.17 22.34
C ASP A 316 -21.35 -0.82 21.64
N LEU A 317 -20.97 -0.87 20.36
CA LEU A 317 -20.84 0.29 19.49
C LEU A 317 -22.21 0.85 19.03
N ALA A 318 -22.21 2.08 18.53
CA ALA A 318 -23.42 2.78 18.07
C ALA A 318 -24.11 2.08 16.90
N PHE A 319 -23.34 1.49 15.98
CA PHE A 319 -23.84 0.81 14.79
C PHE A 319 -23.24 -0.60 14.65
N PRO A 320 -23.71 -1.61 15.42
CA PRO A 320 -23.08 -2.94 15.45
C PRO A 320 -23.05 -3.66 14.09
N ARG A 321 -24.07 -3.44 13.23
CA ARG A 321 -24.10 -4.02 11.88
C ARG A 321 -23.15 -3.33 10.90
N LEU A 322 -22.97 -2.01 11.03
CA LEU A 322 -21.96 -1.29 10.25
C LEU A 322 -20.55 -1.71 10.66
N ASN A 323 -20.35 -2.03 11.93
CA ASN A 323 -19.11 -2.61 12.42
C ASN A 323 -18.77 -3.97 11.78
N ALA A 324 -19.78 -4.84 11.64
CA ALA A 324 -19.59 -6.12 10.96
C ALA A 324 -19.27 -5.91 9.47
N LEU A 325 -19.98 -4.99 8.80
CA LEU A 325 -19.72 -4.64 7.40
C LEU A 325 -18.31 -4.06 7.22
N SER A 326 -17.89 -3.13 8.08
CA SER A 326 -16.56 -2.56 8.00
C SER A 326 -15.49 -3.63 8.17
N TYR A 327 -15.69 -4.59 9.08
CA TYR A 327 -14.80 -5.74 9.17
C TYR A 327 -14.75 -6.53 7.85
N TRP A 328 -15.88 -6.92 7.26
CA TRP A 328 -15.87 -7.77 6.05
C TRP A 328 -15.29 -7.10 4.79
N LEU A 329 -15.30 -5.76 4.73
CA LEU A 329 -14.60 -5.02 3.68
C LEU A 329 -13.06 -5.15 3.77
N LEU A 330 -12.51 -5.36 4.97
CA LEU A 330 -11.07 -5.53 5.18
C LEU A 330 -10.51 -6.81 4.51
N PRO A 331 -10.96 -8.03 4.82
CA PRO A 331 -10.46 -9.23 4.16
C PRO A 331 -10.84 -9.24 2.68
N ALA A 332 -11.98 -8.66 2.27
CA ALA A 332 -12.31 -8.50 0.85
C ALA A 332 -11.29 -7.61 0.11
N GLY A 333 -10.92 -6.47 0.70
CA GLY A 333 -9.87 -5.60 0.18
C GLY A 333 -8.50 -6.27 0.16
N GLY A 334 -8.14 -6.98 1.23
CA GLY A 334 -6.89 -7.73 1.32
C GLY A 334 -6.78 -8.85 0.29
N ILE A 335 -7.85 -9.62 0.08
CA ILE A 335 -7.92 -10.65 -0.97
C ILE A 335 -7.78 -10.01 -2.35
N THR A 336 -8.45 -8.88 -2.59
CA THR A 336 -8.37 -8.15 -3.87
C THR A 336 -6.95 -7.69 -4.14
N ILE A 337 -6.28 -7.06 -3.17
CA ILE A 337 -4.88 -6.61 -3.28
C ILE A 337 -3.95 -7.79 -3.63
N TYR A 338 -4.09 -8.92 -2.93
CA TYR A 338 -3.23 -10.09 -3.14
C TYR A 338 -3.59 -10.91 -4.38
N ALA A 339 -4.80 -10.74 -4.95
CA ALA A 339 -5.21 -11.40 -6.18
C ALA A 339 -4.35 -10.97 -7.39
N GLY A 340 -3.66 -9.82 -7.31
CA GLY A 340 -2.67 -9.42 -8.32
C GLY A 340 -1.63 -10.50 -8.60
N TYR A 341 -1.13 -11.16 -7.56
CA TYR A 341 -0.19 -12.28 -7.72
C TYR A 341 -0.76 -13.44 -8.56
N LEU A 342 -2.09 -13.59 -8.66
CA LEU A 342 -2.74 -14.60 -9.48
C LEU A 342 -3.07 -14.08 -10.90
N ALA A 343 -3.04 -12.77 -11.12
CA ALA A 343 -3.48 -12.10 -12.33
C ALA A 343 -2.32 -11.62 -13.23
N GLY A 344 -1.09 -12.08 -13.00
CA GLY A 344 0.09 -11.74 -13.81
C GLY A 344 1.15 -10.86 -13.14
N GLY A 345 0.99 -10.55 -11.84
CA GLY A 345 1.97 -9.78 -11.05
C GLY A 345 1.25 -8.96 -9.96
N ALA A 346 1.89 -8.71 -8.81
CA ALA A 346 1.30 -7.83 -7.80
C ALA A 346 1.50 -6.35 -8.16
N GLY A 347 0.90 -5.44 -7.38
CA GLY A 347 1.21 -4.02 -7.52
C GLY A 347 2.69 -3.76 -7.28
N ASP A 348 3.33 -3.01 -8.18
CA ASP A 348 4.78 -2.78 -8.24
C ASP A 348 5.16 -1.28 -8.27
N VAL A 349 4.19 -0.41 -7.97
CA VAL A 349 4.28 1.06 -8.07
C VAL A 349 4.78 1.77 -6.80
N GLY A 350 5.23 0.99 -5.81
CA GLY A 350 5.49 1.43 -4.45
C GLY A 350 4.22 1.71 -3.66
N TRP A 351 4.27 1.60 -2.34
CA TRP A 351 3.10 1.84 -1.49
C TRP A 351 2.53 3.28 -1.61
N THR A 352 3.32 4.22 -2.14
CA THR A 352 2.92 5.60 -2.44
C THR A 352 2.19 5.73 -3.77
N GLY A 353 2.31 4.77 -4.68
CA GLY A 353 1.60 4.71 -5.96
C GLY A 353 1.73 5.97 -6.82
N TYR A 354 2.92 6.58 -6.86
CA TYR A 354 3.10 7.89 -7.50
C TYR A 354 2.79 7.86 -9.00
N ALA A 355 1.92 8.77 -9.45
CA ALA A 355 1.88 9.16 -10.86
C ALA A 355 3.16 9.95 -11.22
N PRO A 356 3.66 9.86 -12.47
CA PRO A 356 3.10 9.12 -13.60
C PRO A 356 3.49 7.63 -13.63
N TYR A 357 4.17 7.08 -12.62
CA TYR A 357 4.57 5.66 -12.67
C TYR A 357 3.40 4.70 -12.50
N SER A 358 2.38 5.09 -11.74
CA SER A 358 1.18 4.30 -11.51
C SER A 358 0.08 4.47 -12.57
N SER A 359 0.24 5.38 -13.53
CA SER A 359 -0.75 5.74 -14.56
C SER A 359 -0.10 5.83 -15.95
N GLY A 360 -0.83 5.55 -17.04
CA GLY A 360 -0.32 5.66 -18.41
C GLY A 360 0.47 4.45 -18.92
N ASP A 361 1.14 4.61 -20.07
CA ASP A 361 1.70 3.51 -20.88
C ASP A 361 2.76 2.65 -20.16
N ALA A 362 3.44 3.20 -19.15
CA ALA A 362 4.42 2.48 -18.36
C ALA A 362 3.80 1.56 -17.29
N ALA A 363 2.51 1.73 -17.00
CA ALA A 363 1.83 1.13 -15.85
C ALA A 363 0.96 -0.07 -16.25
N THR A 364 1.56 -1.06 -16.89
CA THR A 364 0.87 -2.18 -17.57
C THR A 364 0.53 -3.38 -16.69
N ALA A 365 1.01 -3.42 -15.44
CA ALA A 365 0.80 -4.57 -14.55
C ALA A 365 -0.68 -4.67 -14.08
N PRO A 366 -1.42 -5.75 -14.41
CA PRO A 366 -2.79 -5.94 -13.94
C PRO A 366 -2.92 -5.97 -12.40
N GLY A 367 -1.81 -6.31 -11.72
CA GLY A 367 -1.71 -6.26 -10.26
C GLY A 367 -1.96 -4.91 -9.64
N THR A 368 -1.58 -3.84 -10.34
CA THR A 368 -1.75 -2.47 -9.84
C THR A 368 -3.23 -2.08 -9.83
N ASP A 369 -4.05 -2.55 -10.77
CA ASP A 369 -5.51 -2.30 -10.77
C ASP A 369 -6.19 -2.94 -9.55
N LEU A 370 -5.80 -4.18 -9.24
CA LEU A 370 -6.29 -4.92 -8.08
C LEU A 370 -5.77 -4.33 -6.76
N TRP A 371 -4.54 -3.82 -6.75
CA TRP A 371 -3.97 -3.08 -5.62
C TRP A 371 -4.78 -1.81 -5.33
N VAL A 372 -5.04 -0.96 -6.34
CA VAL A 372 -5.86 0.25 -6.21
C VAL A 372 -7.29 -0.11 -5.76
N SER A 373 -7.93 -1.07 -6.44
CA SER A 373 -9.30 -1.50 -6.17
C SER A 373 -9.47 -1.99 -4.74
N GLY A 374 -8.56 -2.85 -4.27
CA GLY A 374 -8.64 -3.37 -2.92
C GLY A 374 -8.37 -2.29 -1.87
N GLN A 375 -7.50 -1.31 -2.13
CA GLN A 375 -7.34 -0.17 -1.23
C GLN A 375 -8.56 0.74 -1.15
N ILE A 376 -9.36 0.88 -2.22
CA ILE A 376 -10.66 1.58 -2.16
C ILE A 376 -11.61 0.88 -1.18
N LEU A 377 -11.65 -0.46 -1.18
CA LEU A 377 -12.43 -1.24 -0.20
C LEU A 377 -11.92 -1.02 1.24
N LEU A 378 -10.61 -0.94 1.44
CA LEU A 378 -10.03 -0.59 2.74
C LEU A 378 -10.39 0.85 3.16
N GLY A 379 -10.43 1.79 2.20
CA GLY A 379 -10.89 3.17 2.41
C GLY A 379 -12.32 3.24 2.95
N ALA A 380 -13.22 2.48 2.33
CA ALA A 380 -14.60 2.34 2.79
C ALA A 380 -14.70 1.69 4.18
N SER A 381 -13.93 0.61 4.41
CA SER A 381 -13.85 -0.07 5.72
C SER A 381 -13.49 0.89 6.84
N SER A 382 -12.39 1.64 6.67
CA SER A 382 -11.90 2.60 7.65
C SER A 382 -12.86 3.75 7.89
N THR A 383 -13.49 4.28 6.84
CA THR A 383 -14.45 5.40 6.94
C THR A 383 -15.68 4.99 7.77
N ILE A 384 -16.27 3.82 7.48
CA ILE A 384 -17.43 3.30 8.23
C ILE A 384 -17.05 3.04 9.70
N THR A 385 -15.87 2.45 9.92
CA THR A 385 -15.32 2.21 11.26
C THR A 385 -15.18 3.52 12.04
N GLY A 386 -14.68 4.58 11.39
CA GLY A 386 -14.50 5.89 12.01
C GLY A 386 -15.81 6.54 12.43
N ILE A 387 -16.83 6.51 11.58
CA ILE A 387 -18.16 7.05 11.91
C ILE A 387 -18.68 6.35 13.17
N ASN A 388 -18.58 5.02 13.21
CA ASN A 388 -19.09 4.22 14.31
C ASN A 388 -18.37 4.51 15.64
N PHE A 389 -17.04 4.55 15.65
CA PHE A 389 -16.30 4.87 16.87
C PHE A 389 -16.53 6.30 17.34
N MET A 390 -16.56 7.28 16.44
CA MET A 390 -16.80 8.67 16.82
C MET A 390 -18.17 8.85 17.47
N THR A 391 -19.22 8.31 16.85
CA THR A 391 -20.57 8.34 17.41
C THR A 391 -20.63 7.64 18.77
N THR A 392 -20.00 6.47 18.89
CA THR A 392 -19.96 5.71 20.15
C THR A 392 -19.29 6.51 21.27
N ILE A 393 -18.08 7.01 21.01
CA ILE A 393 -17.29 7.76 22.01
C ILE A 393 -18.01 9.02 22.45
N LEU A 394 -18.71 9.72 21.53
CA LEU A 394 -19.38 10.98 21.85
C LEU A 394 -20.72 10.80 22.56
N LEU A 395 -21.49 9.76 22.24
CA LEU A 395 -22.90 9.65 22.63
C LEU A 395 -23.24 8.51 23.58
N MET A 396 -22.38 7.51 23.75
CA MET A 396 -22.71 6.27 24.49
C MET A 396 -21.93 6.08 25.79
N ARG A 397 -21.23 7.11 26.26
CA ARG A 397 -20.48 7.07 27.53
C ARG A 397 -21.42 6.88 28.71
N ALA A 398 -20.99 6.10 29.68
CA ALA A 398 -21.72 5.89 30.92
C ALA A 398 -21.79 7.17 31.78
N PRO A 399 -22.78 7.27 32.69
CA PRO A 399 -22.92 8.42 33.58
C PRO A 399 -21.62 8.71 34.37
N GLY A 400 -21.24 9.98 34.44
CA GLY A 400 -20.01 10.44 35.10
C GLY A 400 -18.75 10.44 34.23
N VAL A 401 -18.73 9.68 33.12
CA VAL A 401 -17.62 9.64 32.14
C VAL A 401 -17.74 10.82 31.17
N THR A 402 -17.25 11.98 31.57
CA THR A 402 -17.14 13.16 30.71
C THR A 402 -15.98 13.02 29.72
N LEU A 403 -15.92 13.86 28.67
CA LEU A 403 -14.79 13.88 27.73
C LEU A 403 -13.45 13.97 28.46
N MET A 404 -13.31 14.93 29.39
CA MET A 404 -12.08 15.12 30.17
C MET A 404 -11.85 14.06 31.26
N ARG A 405 -12.63 12.97 31.30
CA ARG A 405 -12.44 11.84 32.22
C ARG A 405 -12.29 10.50 31.52
N MET A 406 -12.27 10.48 30.19
CA MET A 406 -12.03 9.24 29.44
C MET A 406 -10.58 8.77 29.59
N PRO A 407 -10.32 7.46 29.54
CA PRO A 407 -8.95 6.95 29.47
C PRO A 407 -8.14 7.54 28.31
N LEU A 408 -6.81 7.61 28.46
CA LEU A 408 -5.95 8.19 27.42
C LEU A 408 -5.94 7.32 26.16
N PHE A 409 -6.14 6.01 26.31
CA PHE A 409 -6.40 5.14 25.15
C PHE A 409 -7.66 5.57 24.39
N THR A 410 -8.77 5.78 25.09
CA THR A 410 -10.02 6.24 24.45
C THR A 410 -9.86 7.61 23.78
N TRP A 411 -9.18 8.57 24.42
CA TRP A 411 -8.84 9.86 23.79
C TRP A 411 -7.99 9.71 22.54
N SER A 412 -7.00 8.81 22.58
CA SER A 412 -6.13 8.57 21.43
C SER A 412 -6.90 7.97 20.25
N ILE A 413 -7.85 7.06 20.50
CA ILE A 413 -8.75 6.55 19.46
C ILE A 413 -9.67 7.66 18.96
N ALA A 414 -10.23 8.50 19.84
CA ALA A 414 -11.09 9.60 19.43
C ALA A 414 -10.40 10.55 18.44
N VAL A 415 -9.14 10.94 18.72
CA VAL A 415 -8.36 11.78 17.81
C VAL A 415 -7.97 11.01 16.54
N SER A 416 -7.56 9.76 16.64
CA SER A 416 -7.23 8.93 15.46
C SER A 416 -8.42 8.80 14.51
N VAL A 417 -9.62 8.58 15.07
CA VAL A 417 -10.85 8.48 14.29
C VAL A 417 -11.24 9.83 13.68
N PHE A 418 -11.06 10.94 14.41
CA PHE A 418 -11.27 12.28 13.86
C PHE A 418 -10.38 12.53 12.65
N LEU A 419 -9.08 12.22 12.77
CA LEU A 419 -8.13 12.30 11.66
C LEU A 419 -8.56 11.43 10.48
N MET A 420 -8.96 10.19 10.77
CA MET A 420 -9.40 9.23 9.76
C MET A 420 -10.60 9.73 8.96
N LEU A 421 -11.58 10.36 9.62
CA LEU A 421 -12.77 10.89 8.95
C LEU A 421 -12.47 12.08 8.02
N LEU A 422 -11.40 12.83 8.28
CA LEU A 422 -10.99 13.96 7.45
C LEU A 422 -10.01 13.54 6.34
N ALA A 423 -9.11 12.59 6.62
CA ALA A 423 -8.04 12.19 5.72
C ALA A 423 -8.44 11.06 4.74
N MET A 424 -9.17 10.04 5.20
CA MET A 424 -9.52 8.86 4.38
C MET A 424 -10.34 9.18 3.12
N PRO A 425 -11.31 10.13 3.15
CA PRO A 425 -12.05 10.48 1.94
C PRO A 425 -11.13 11.02 0.83
N VAL A 426 -10.12 11.82 1.17
CA VAL A 426 -9.16 12.37 0.19
C VAL A 426 -8.36 11.25 -0.48
N PHE A 427 -7.88 10.28 0.31
CA PHE A 427 -7.18 9.12 -0.24
C PHE A 427 -8.06 8.24 -1.11
N THR A 428 -9.29 8.00 -0.67
CA THR A 428 -10.25 7.18 -1.42
C THR A 428 -10.58 7.83 -2.76
N VAL A 429 -10.77 9.16 -2.79
CA VAL A 429 -10.96 9.91 -4.03
C VAL A 429 -9.71 9.82 -4.90
N ALA A 430 -8.51 10.03 -4.35
CA ALA A 430 -7.27 9.89 -5.11
C ALA A 430 -7.17 8.53 -5.80
N LEU A 431 -7.40 7.44 -5.05
CA LEU A 431 -7.42 6.08 -5.60
C LEU A 431 -8.50 5.89 -6.67
N ILE A 432 -9.68 6.49 -6.52
CA ILE A 432 -10.73 6.44 -7.55
C ILE A 432 -10.29 7.15 -8.82
N LEU A 433 -9.63 8.32 -8.70
CA LEU A 433 -9.07 9.04 -9.86
C LEU A 433 -8.01 8.19 -10.56
N LEU A 434 -7.09 7.58 -9.81
CA LEU A 434 -6.06 6.71 -10.38
C LEU A 434 -6.66 5.44 -11.00
N PHE A 435 -7.65 4.84 -10.34
CA PHE A 435 -8.37 3.70 -10.89
C PHE A 435 -9.05 4.07 -12.21
N ALA A 436 -9.64 5.27 -12.29
CA ALA A 436 -10.26 5.77 -13.51
C ALA A 436 -9.23 6.02 -14.62
N ASP A 437 -8.06 6.57 -14.30
CA ASP A 437 -7.00 6.76 -15.30
C ASP A 437 -6.55 5.41 -15.88
N ARG A 438 -6.44 4.40 -15.02
CA ARG A 438 -5.98 3.05 -15.41
C ARG A 438 -7.05 2.22 -16.12
N THR A 439 -8.32 2.38 -15.76
CA THR A 439 -9.40 1.45 -16.17
C THR A 439 -10.37 2.06 -17.17
N PHE A 440 -10.63 3.36 -17.06
CA PHE A 440 -11.63 4.07 -17.88
C PHE A 440 -10.99 5.06 -18.86
N GLY A 441 -9.66 5.19 -18.86
CA GLY A 441 -8.93 6.08 -19.76
C GLY A 441 -9.09 7.56 -19.41
N THR A 442 -9.39 7.89 -18.14
CA THR A 442 -9.31 9.30 -17.70
C THR A 442 -7.85 9.76 -17.67
N LEU A 443 -7.65 11.07 -17.61
CA LEU A 443 -6.33 11.69 -17.80
C LEU A 443 -5.98 12.67 -16.67
N TYR A 444 -6.37 12.35 -15.43
CA TYR A 444 -6.16 13.25 -14.27
C TYR A 444 -4.68 13.52 -14.00
N PHE A 445 -3.83 12.52 -14.18
CA PHE A 445 -2.40 12.60 -13.89
C PHE A 445 -1.50 12.57 -15.14
N ASP A 446 -2.09 12.55 -16.33
CA ASP A 446 -1.36 12.53 -17.60
C ASP A 446 -0.87 13.93 -17.99
N VAL A 447 0.45 14.10 -18.10
CA VAL A 447 1.07 15.39 -18.41
C VAL A 447 0.77 15.85 -19.84
N ALA A 448 0.71 14.92 -20.81
CA ALA A 448 0.44 15.25 -22.20
C ALA A 448 -0.99 15.78 -22.38
N ALA A 449 -1.94 15.30 -21.59
CA ALA A 449 -3.32 15.79 -21.55
C ALA A 449 -3.52 17.07 -20.72
N GLY A 450 -2.47 17.62 -20.12
CA GLY A 450 -2.53 18.79 -19.23
C GLY A 450 -2.90 18.46 -17.76
N GLY A 451 -2.90 17.18 -17.39
CA GLY A 451 -3.00 16.71 -16.00
C GLY A 451 -1.73 16.99 -15.19
N ASP A 452 -1.84 16.81 -13.87
CA ASP A 452 -0.75 17.13 -12.93
C ASP A 452 -0.37 15.91 -12.08
N PRO A 453 0.78 15.24 -12.32
CA PRO A 453 1.21 14.11 -11.51
C PRO A 453 1.59 14.52 -10.07
N ILE A 454 1.92 15.80 -9.81
CA ILE A 454 2.19 16.31 -8.46
C ILE A 454 0.89 16.42 -7.65
N LEU A 455 -0.27 16.57 -8.30
CA LEU A 455 -1.57 16.50 -7.64
C LEU A 455 -1.73 15.18 -6.86
N TRP A 456 -1.32 14.05 -7.44
CA TRP A 456 -1.33 12.77 -6.73
C TRP A 456 -0.51 12.84 -5.44
N GLN A 457 0.70 13.41 -5.49
CA GLN A 457 1.53 13.55 -4.29
C GLN A 457 0.84 14.39 -3.21
N HIS A 458 0.20 15.50 -3.58
CA HIS A 458 -0.56 16.32 -2.64
C HIS A 458 -1.71 15.53 -2.01
N LEU A 459 -2.53 14.85 -2.82
CA LEU A 459 -3.68 14.07 -2.32
C LEU A 459 -3.23 12.89 -1.45
N PHE A 460 -2.22 12.15 -1.90
CA PHE A 460 -1.66 11.02 -1.16
C PHE A 460 -1.08 11.49 0.17
N TRP A 461 -0.26 12.54 0.22
CA TRP A 461 0.38 12.98 1.47
C TRP A 461 -0.55 13.75 2.39
N TYR A 462 -1.53 14.47 1.85
CA TYR A 462 -2.61 15.07 2.66
C TYR A 462 -3.33 14.01 3.49
N PHE A 463 -3.45 12.79 2.95
CA PHE A 463 -3.84 11.62 3.72
C PHE A 463 -2.68 11.02 4.54
N GLY A 464 -1.55 10.74 3.89
CA GLY A 464 -0.51 9.87 4.36
C GLY A 464 0.24 10.40 5.58
N HIS A 465 0.30 11.72 5.78
CA HIS A 465 0.89 12.24 7.02
C HIS A 465 -0.08 12.24 8.21
N PRO A 466 -1.36 12.64 8.09
CA PRO A 466 -2.35 12.34 9.11
C PRO A 466 -2.45 10.85 9.44
N GLU A 467 -2.35 9.97 8.44
CA GLU A 467 -2.34 8.51 8.59
C GLU A 467 -1.29 8.04 9.60
N VAL A 468 -0.05 8.51 9.51
CA VAL A 468 0.99 8.05 10.44
C VAL A 468 0.68 8.44 11.88
N TYR A 469 -0.10 9.51 12.09
CA TYR A 469 -0.62 9.83 13.42
C TYR A 469 -1.81 8.97 13.82
N ILE A 470 -2.70 8.60 12.90
CA ILE A 470 -3.75 7.58 13.14
C ILE A 470 -3.10 6.28 13.64
N LEU A 471 -1.92 5.92 13.10
CA LEU A 471 -1.19 4.74 13.55
C LEU A 471 -0.57 4.88 14.94
N VAL A 472 0.10 6.01 15.21
CA VAL A 472 0.90 6.17 16.45
C VAL A 472 0.08 6.55 17.67
N MET A 473 -1.03 7.29 17.49
CA MET A 473 -1.85 7.76 18.60
C MET A 473 -2.39 6.62 19.46
N PRO A 474 -2.99 5.56 18.90
CA PRO A 474 -3.46 4.42 19.68
C PRO A 474 -2.34 3.76 20.48
N ALA A 475 -1.15 3.58 19.88
CA ALA A 475 0.01 3.03 20.60
C ALA A 475 0.40 3.91 21.79
N PHE A 476 0.37 5.23 21.65
CA PHE A 476 0.58 6.15 22.76
C PHE A 476 -0.50 6.06 23.84
N GLY A 477 -1.75 5.83 23.45
CA GLY A 477 -2.84 5.52 24.36
C GLY A 477 -2.54 4.27 25.19
N ILE A 478 -2.15 3.18 24.52
CA ILE A 478 -1.77 1.91 25.17
C ILE A 478 -0.61 2.11 26.14
N ILE A 479 0.45 2.78 25.70
CA ILE A 479 1.61 3.10 26.56
C ILE A 479 1.16 3.87 27.80
N SER A 480 0.24 4.83 27.66
CA SER A 480 -0.27 5.61 28.79
C SER A 480 -1.00 4.74 29.82
N GLU A 481 -1.85 3.82 29.39
CA GLU A 481 -2.58 2.89 30.27
C GLU A 481 -1.62 1.93 31.01
N VAL A 482 -0.68 1.37 30.27
CA VAL A 482 0.29 0.39 30.78
C VAL A 482 1.26 1.06 31.75
N VAL A 483 1.81 2.23 31.39
CA VAL A 483 2.72 2.99 32.25
C VAL A 483 2.03 3.40 33.55
N ALA A 484 0.78 3.88 33.49
CA ALA A 484 0.03 4.24 34.69
C ALA A 484 -0.19 3.03 35.61
N THR A 485 -0.68 1.91 35.04
CA THR A 485 -1.01 0.70 35.79
C THR A 485 0.23 0.09 36.45
N PHE A 486 1.31 -0.11 35.68
CA PHE A 486 2.51 -0.77 36.21
C PHE A 486 3.44 0.17 36.98
N SER A 487 3.23 1.48 36.94
CA SER A 487 3.86 2.44 37.86
C SER A 487 3.03 2.65 39.13
N LYS A 488 1.81 2.10 39.20
CA LYS A 488 0.83 2.25 40.30
C LYS A 488 0.53 3.70 40.61
N ARG A 489 0.39 4.51 39.56
CA ARG A 489 0.20 5.96 39.69
C ARG A 489 -0.62 6.48 38.50
N PRO A 490 -1.52 7.45 38.72
CA PRO A 490 -2.16 8.16 37.63
C PRO A 490 -1.11 8.80 36.69
N VAL A 491 -1.45 8.92 35.41
CA VAL A 491 -0.58 9.60 34.44
C VAL A 491 -0.34 11.04 34.89
N TYR A 492 0.93 11.42 34.95
CA TYR A 492 1.33 12.78 35.25
C TYR A 492 0.85 13.72 34.14
N GLY A 493 0.17 14.80 34.53
CA GLY A 493 -0.29 15.81 33.58
C GLY A 493 -1.35 15.31 32.60
N TYR A 494 -2.35 14.54 33.06
CA TYR A 494 -3.43 14.03 32.20
C TYR A 494 -4.03 15.10 31.26
N ASN A 495 -4.37 16.30 31.77
CA ASN A 495 -4.89 17.38 30.93
C ASN A 495 -3.89 17.82 29.85
N ALA A 496 -2.60 17.91 30.19
CA ALA A 496 -1.54 18.23 29.23
C ALA A 496 -1.37 17.10 28.18
N MET A 497 -1.56 15.84 28.57
CA MET A 497 -1.58 14.70 27.62
C MET A 497 -2.75 14.81 26.64
N VAL A 498 -3.95 15.09 27.13
CA VAL A 498 -5.14 15.26 26.28
C VAL A 498 -4.95 16.42 25.30
N ILE A 499 -4.48 17.58 25.78
CA ILE A 499 -4.20 18.74 24.94
C ILE A 499 -3.11 18.39 23.90
N ALA A 500 -2.03 17.72 24.31
CA ALA A 500 -0.98 17.32 23.38
C ALA A 500 -1.49 16.38 22.28
N ILE A 501 -2.32 15.40 22.62
CA ILE A 501 -2.94 14.48 21.64
C ILE A 501 -3.84 15.26 20.67
N ALA A 502 -4.70 16.16 21.17
CA ALA A 502 -5.58 16.98 20.35
C ALA A 502 -4.79 17.95 19.44
N SER A 503 -3.74 18.60 19.96
CA SER A 503 -2.88 19.50 19.19
C SER A 503 -2.19 18.80 18.04
N ILE A 504 -1.68 17.58 18.23
CA ILE A 504 -1.08 16.80 17.13
C ILE A 504 -2.14 16.49 16.08
N GLY A 505 -3.38 16.17 16.50
CA GLY A 505 -4.49 15.98 15.58
C GLY A 505 -4.70 17.17 14.65
N ILE A 506 -4.69 18.39 15.19
CA ILE A 506 -4.86 19.61 14.39
C ILE A 506 -3.64 19.88 13.51
N ILE A 507 -2.42 19.83 14.07
CA ILE A 507 -1.20 20.17 13.34
C ILE A 507 -0.92 19.18 12.20
N SER A 508 -1.36 17.92 12.33
CA SER A 508 -1.14 16.89 11.30
C SER A 508 -1.65 17.26 9.89
N PHE A 509 -2.66 18.15 9.80
CA PHE A 509 -3.23 18.61 8.53
C PHE A 509 -2.51 19.78 7.89
N ILE A 510 -1.47 20.35 8.51
CA ILE A 510 -0.74 21.52 7.96
C ILE A 510 0.73 21.24 7.70
N VAL A 511 1.14 19.97 7.72
CA VAL A 511 2.55 19.57 7.62
C VAL A 511 2.84 18.60 6.46
N TRP A 512 1.82 18.07 5.78
CA TRP A 512 1.99 16.97 4.81
C TRP A 512 3.04 17.23 3.71
N GLY A 513 3.26 18.50 3.36
CA GLY A 513 4.23 18.92 2.36
C GLY A 513 5.69 18.62 2.69
N HIS A 514 6.05 18.20 3.92
CA HIS A 514 7.44 17.83 4.21
C HIS A 514 7.88 16.58 3.46
N HIS A 515 6.94 15.74 3.01
CA HIS A 515 7.25 14.59 2.15
C HIS A 515 7.52 15.00 0.70
N MET A 516 7.33 16.28 0.37
CA MET A 516 7.39 16.84 -0.97
C MET A 516 8.49 17.92 -1.08
N PHE A 517 9.43 17.98 -0.13
CA PHE A 517 10.48 18.99 -0.14
C PHE A 517 11.38 18.91 -1.39
N THR A 518 11.52 17.76 -2.01
CA THR A 518 12.28 17.54 -3.24
C THR A 518 11.42 17.63 -4.51
N SER A 519 10.11 17.80 -4.39
CA SER A 519 9.15 17.78 -5.52
C SER A 519 9.04 19.12 -6.27
N GLY A 520 9.97 20.07 -6.04
CA GLY A 520 10.00 21.35 -6.76
C GLY A 520 8.99 22.41 -6.32
N GLY A 521 8.34 22.23 -5.15
CA GLY A 521 7.34 23.18 -4.64
C GLY A 521 7.88 24.55 -4.25
N ASP A 522 6.97 25.52 -4.11
CA ASP A 522 7.26 26.92 -3.77
C ASP A 522 8.16 27.05 -2.51
N PRO A 523 9.23 27.87 -2.53
CA PRO A 523 10.14 28.01 -1.40
C PRO A 523 9.50 28.50 -0.11
N LEU A 524 8.51 29.39 -0.18
CA LEU A 524 7.81 29.91 1.00
C LEU A 524 6.93 28.82 1.62
N PHE A 525 6.19 28.07 0.80
CA PHE A 525 5.42 26.91 1.25
C PHE A 525 6.32 25.90 1.96
N ARG A 526 7.45 25.51 1.34
CA ARG A 526 8.40 24.56 1.94
C ARG A 526 8.93 25.07 3.28
N PHE A 527 9.31 26.35 3.38
CA PHE A 527 9.79 26.95 4.62
C PHE A 527 8.73 26.93 5.74
N ILE A 528 7.49 27.28 5.44
CA ILE A 528 6.38 27.21 6.41
C ILE A 528 6.14 25.77 6.87
N VAL A 529 6.15 24.82 5.94
CA VAL A 529 5.97 23.40 6.25
C VAL A 529 7.11 22.86 7.10
N MET A 530 8.36 23.25 6.84
CA MET A 530 9.50 22.90 7.72
C MET A 530 9.26 23.34 9.17
N LEU A 531 8.88 24.61 9.40
CA LEU A 531 8.65 25.13 10.74
C LEU A 531 7.48 24.44 11.46
N THR A 532 6.38 24.23 10.75
CA THR A 532 5.19 23.56 11.30
C THR A 532 5.43 22.07 11.57
N THR A 533 6.26 21.40 10.76
CA THR A 533 6.67 20.01 11.00
C THR A 533 7.52 19.90 12.26
N MET A 534 8.48 20.82 12.45
CA MET A 534 9.28 20.88 13.68
C MET A 534 8.42 21.15 14.92
N LEU A 535 7.34 21.93 14.78
CA LEU A 535 6.41 22.22 15.88
C LEU A 535 5.74 20.95 16.45
N VAL A 536 5.54 19.90 15.64
CA VAL A 536 4.95 18.63 16.09
C VAL A 536 5.82 17.92 17.15
N ALA A 537 7.13 18.18 17.16
CA ALA A 537 8.02 17.64 18.17
C ALA A 537 7.67 18.11 19.59
N ILE A 538 7.07 19.30 19.75
CA ILE A 538 6.75 19.87 21.07
C ILE A 538 5.64 19.07 21.78
N PRO A 539 4.42 18.92 21.22
CA PRO A 539 3.40 18.09 21.86
C PRO A 539 3.84 16.63 22.07
N THR A 540 4.63 16.09 21.14
CA THR A 540 5.17 14.73 21.24
C THR A 540 6.16 14.61 22.41
N GLY A 541 7.05 15.59 22.57
CA GLY A 541 7.99 15.67 23.69
C GLY A 541 7.28 15.77 25.03
N VAL A 542 6.21 16.59 25.14
CA VAL A 542 5.38 16.68 26.36
C VAL A 542 4.90 15.29 26.80
N LYS A 543 4.48 14.44 25.86
CA LYS A 543 4.01 13.09 26.18
C LYS A 543 5.12 12.18 26.71
N ILE A 544 6.29 12.22 26.08
CA ILE A 544 7.48 11.48 26.54
C ILE A 544 7.83 11.88 27.97
N PHE A 545 7.93 13.19 28.25
CA PHE A 545 8.24 13.69 29.59
C PHE A 545 7.15 13.36 30.61
N ASN A 546 5.88 13.37 30.23
CA ASN A 546 4.78 12.96 31.11
C ASN A 546 4.84 11.46 31.47
N TRP A 547 5.19 10.58 30.53
CA TRP A 547 5.42 9.16 30.85
C TRP A 547 6.62 9.01 31.80
N LEU A 548 7.75 9.66 31.53
CA LEU A 548 8.92 9.63 32.41
C LEU A 548 8.63 10.17 33.81
N ALA A 549 7.85 11.25 33.91
CA ALA A 549 7.42 11.82 35.19
C ALA A 549 6.45 10.90 35.94
N THR A 550 5.61 10.15 35.23
CA THR A 550 4.73 9.12 35.80
C THR A 550 5.58 8.01 36.43
N ILE A 551 6.59 7.53 35.71
CA ILE A 551 7.49 6.45 36.11
C ILE A 551 8.39 6.85 37.30
N THR A 552 9.00 8.04 37.26
CA THR A 552 10.04 8.48 38.21
C THR A 552 9.58 8.48 39.67
N ARG A 553 8.29 8.71 39.94
CA ARG A 553 7.73 8.66 41.31
C ARG A 553 6.77 7.48 41.53
N GLY A 554 6.78 6.51 40.63
CA GLY A 554 5.96 5.31 40.72
C GLY A 554 6.72 4.11 41.30
N LYS A 555 6.01 3.01 41.56
CA LYS A 555 6.60 1.71 41.90
C LYS A 555 6.49 0.77 40.70
N ILE A 556 7.56 0.69 39.92
CA ILE A 556 7.58 0.00 38.63
C ILE A 556 7.49 -1.52 38.81
N SER A 557 6.50 -2.12 38.15
CA SER A 557 6.39 -3.56 37.95
C SER A 557 7.05 -3.96 36.62
N ARG A 558 8.01 -4.89 36.67
CA ARG A 558 8.78 -5.34 35.49
C ARG A 558 8.07 -6.48 34.73
N LYS A 559 6.80 -6.27 34.39
CA LYS A 559 6.02 -7.22 33.56
C LYS A 559 6.27 -6.97 32.09
N THR A 560 6.01 -7.98 31.25
CA THR A 560 6.29 -7.93 29.81
C THR A 560 5.65 -6.73 29.13
N ALA A 561 4.39 -6.40 29.45
CA ALA A 561 3.72 -5.21 28.92
C ALA A 561 4.50 -3.92 29.23
N MET A 562 4.93 -3.73 30.48
CA MET A 562 5.73 -2.57 30.88
C MET A 562 7.09 -2.52 30.14
N LEU A 563 7.74 -3.67 29.94
CA LEU A 563 9.01 -3.72 29.18
C LEU A 563 8.83 -3.24 27.74
N PHE A 564 7.79 -3.73 27.04
CA PHE A 564 7.48 -3.28 25.69
C PHE A 564 7.11 -1.80 25.64
N SER A 565 6.37 -1.26 26.62
CA SER A 565 6.10 0.19 26.70
C SER A 565 7.37 1.02 26.91
N LEU A 566 8.31 0.55 27.75
CA LEU A 566 9.60 1.23 27.93
C LEU A 566 10.47 1.16 26.67
N GLY A 567 10.51 -0.01 26.01
CA GLY A 567 11.17 -0.19 24.73
C GLY A 567 10.60 0.76 23.68
N ALA A 568 9.26 0.84 23.58
CA ALA A 568 8.57 1.72 22.65
C ALA A 568 8.91 3.19 22.89
N ILE A 569 8.90 3.65 24.14
CA ILE A 569 9.32 5.03 24.48
C ILE A 569 10.76 5.28 24.01
N ALA A 570 11.68 4.34 24.25
CA ALA A 570 13.09 4.51 23.89
C ALA A 570 13.30 4.54 22.36
N THR A 571 12.78 3.56 21.63
CA THR A 571 12.93 3.49 20.16
C THR A 571 12.17 4.61 19.46
N PHE A 572 10.97 4.95 19.92
CA PHE A 572 10.23 6.09 19.38
C PHE A 572 10.99 7.41 19.59
N THR A 573 11.68 7.59 20.73
CA THR A 573 12.48 8.79 20.96
C THR A 573 13.64 8.89 19.95
N ILE A 574 14.33 7.79 19.67
CA ILE A 574 15.41 7.75 18.64
C ILE A 574 14.84 8.09 17.27
N GLY A 575 13.72 7.47 16.87
CA GLY A 575 13.04 7.77 15.61
C GLY A 575 12.55 9.23 15.54
N GLY A 576 12.03 9.77 16.63
CA GLY A 576 11.57 11.17 16.70
C GLY A 576 12.71 12.16 16.49
N ILE A 577 13.90 11.90 17.03
CA ILE A 577 15.09 12.73 16.81
C ILE A 577 15.49 12.72 15.32
N THR A 578 15.50 11.55 14.67
CA THR A 578 15.80 11.48 13.23
C THR A 578 14.69 12.07 12.35
N GLY A 579 13.45 12.14 12.86
CA GLY A 579 12.36 12.86 12.19
C GLY A 579 12.55 14.37 12.17
N ILE A 580 13.13 14.95 13.23
CA ILE A 580 13.49 16.38 13.26
C ILE A 580 14.60 16.68 12.24
N ILE A 581 15.53 15.72 12.03
CA ILE A 581 16.56 15.82 10.98
C ILE A 581 15.89 15.88 9.60
N LEU A 582 14.94 14.98 9.31
CA LEU A 582 14.22 14.96 8.02
C LEU A 582 13.22 16.13 7.86
N ALA A 583 12.76 16.73 8.94
CA ALA A 583 11.95 17.95 8.87
C ALA A 583 12.77 19.16 8.37
N SER A 584 14.11 19.11 8.46
CA SER A 584 15.01 20.19 8.05
C SER A 584 15.33 20.10 6.56
N ILE A 585 14.85 21.06 5.76
CA ILE A 585 15.05 21.06 4.30
C ILE A 585 16.53 20.86 3.88
N PRO A 586 17.52 21.56 4.45
CA PRO A 586 18.92 21.37 4.03
C PRO A 586 19.44 19.94 4.26
N LEU A 587 18.95 19.26 5.29
CA LEU A 587 19.33 17.88 5.59
C LEU A 587 18.51 16.90 4.76
N ASP A 588 17.20 17.13 4.62
CA ASP A 588 16.32 16.31 3.81
C ASP A 588 16.77 16.28 2.35
N LEU A 589 17.22 17.39 1.76
CA LEU A 589 17.75 17.39 0.39
C LEU A 589 18.85 16.34 0.14
N ALA A 590 19.68 16.03 1.14
CA ALA A 590 20.74 15.01 1.03
C ALA A 590 20.27 13.61 1.44
N LEU A 591 19.28 13.52 2.34
CA LEU A 591 18.83 12.26 2.95
C LEU A 591 17.55 11.71 2.31
N HIS A 592 16.84 12.53 1.54
CA HIS A 592 15.58 12.20 0.90
C HIS A 592 15.74 10.95 0.05
N ASP A 593 14.79 10.04 0.20
CA ASP A 593 14.77 8.76 -0.52
C ASP A 593 16.03 7.89 -0.37
N THR A 594 16.83 8.12 0.67
CA THR A 594 17.87 7.18 1.09
C THR A 594 17.33 6.20 2.14
N TYR A 595 18.16 5.21 2.50
CA TYR A 595 17.90 4.33 3.64
C TYR A 595 17.78 5.05 4.98
N PHE A 596 18.17 6.33 5.10
CA PHE A 596 17.97 7.11 6.31
C PHE A 596 16.48 7.32 6.59
N VAL A 597 15.68 7.61 5.55
CA VAL A 597 14.22 7.72 5.66
C VAL A 597 13.59 6.39 6.07
N VAL A 598 14.08 5.29 5.49
CA VAL A 598 13.63 3.93 5.83
C VAL A 598 13.91 3.64 7.30
N ALA A 599 15.13 3.90 7.77
CA ALA A 599 15.53 3.69 9.16
C ALA A 599 14.70 4.52 10.15
N HIS A 600 14.57 5.82 9.87
CA HIS A 600 13.74 6.74 10.66
C HIS A 600 12.32 6.19 10.84
N PHE A 601 11.68 5.85 9.71
CA PHE A 601 10.29 5.41 9.71
C PHE A 601 10.10 4.07 10.43
N HIS A 602 11.05 3.14 10.32
CA HIS A 602 10.99 1.86 11.04
C HIS A 602 11.21 2.03 12.55
N TYR A 603 12.03 2.98 13.00
CA TYR A 603 12.12 3.35 14.43
C TYR A 603 10.81 3.89 14.98
N VAL A 604 10.11 4.70 14.19
CA VAL A 604 8.82 5.27 14.59
C VAL A 604 7.71 4.21 14.57
N ILE A 605 7.56 3.46 13.47
CA ILE A 605 6.48 2.48 13.31
C ILE A 605 6.75 1.18 14.07
N ILE A 606 7.86 0.50 13.82
CA ILE A 606 8.10 -0.78 14.52
C ILE A 606 8.43 -0.51 15.98
N GLY A 607 9.39 0.38 16.21
CA GLY A 607 9.82 0.73 17.55
C GLY A 607 8.71 1.37 18.38
N GLY A 608 8.01 2.38 17.87
CA GLY A 608 6.94 3.05 18.62
C GLY A 608 5.61 2.30 18.62
N ILE A 609 5.13 1.93 17.44
CA ILE A 609 3.75 1.45 17.24
C ILE A 609 3.66 -0.05 17.50
N LEU A 610 4.47 -0.87 16.84
CA LEU A 610 4.39 -2.32 16.98
C LEU A 610 4.77 -2.78 18.40
N PHE A 611 5.80 -2.21 19.02
CA PHE A 611 6.11 -2.51 20.42
C PHE A 611 5.01 -2.01 21.37
N GLY A 612 4.38 -0.86 21.06
CA GLY A 612 3.18 -0.40 21.76
C GLY A 612 2.03 -1.41 21.66
N PHE A 613 1.80 -1.99 20.48
CA PHE A 613 0.79 -3.03 20.29
C PHE A 613 1.14 -4.32 21.02
N TYR A 614 2.40 -4.75 21.02
CA TYR A 614 2.83 -5.89 21.83
C TYR A 614 2.57 -5.64 23.31
N SER A 615 2.90 -4.45 23.82
CA SER A 615 2.54 -4.05 25.18
C SER A 615 1.03 -4.21 25.44
N GLY A 616 0.19 -3.73 24.53
CA GLY A 616 -1.26 -3.88 24.58
C GLY A 616 -1.72 -5.34 24.59
N VAL A 617 -1.14 -6.20 23.74
CA VAL A 617 -1.44 -7.64 23.75
C VAL A 617 -1.13 -8.22 25.12
N TYR A 618 0.08 -8.05 25.65
CA TYR A 618 0.44 -8.60 26.96
C TYR A 618 -0.43 -8.04 28.11
N TYR A 619 -0.90 -6.80 27.99
CA TYR A 619 -1.73 -6.16 29.00
C TYR A 619 -3.19 -6.64 28.99
N TRP A 620 -3.83 -6.67 27.82
CA TRP A 620 -5.26 -7.03 27.71
C TRP A 620 -5.53 -8.49 27.32
N TYR A 621 -4.53 -9.30 27.01
CA TYR A 621 -4.71 -10.74 26.78
C TYR A 621 -5.52 -11.44 27.88
N PRO A 622 -5.29 -11.21 29.20
CA PRO A 622 -6.14 -11.80 30.23
C PRO A 622 -7.58 -11.28 30.21
N LYS A 623 -7.84 -10.03 29.79
CA LYS A 623 -9.20 -9.51 29.61
C LYS A 623 -9.90 -10.19 28.43
N VAL A 624 -9.17 -10.54 27.37
CA VAL A 624 -9.74 -11.20 26.18
C VAL A 624 -9.97 -12.70 26.40
N THR A 625 -9.06 -13.36 27.11
CA THR A 625 -9.03 -14.84 27.17
C THR A 625 -9.36 -15.42 28.55
N GLY A 626 -9.37 -14.60 29.61
CA GLY A 626 -9.45 -15.08 30.99
C GLY A 626 -8.18 -15.83 31.45
N ARG A 627 -7.04 -15.66 30.76
CA ARG A 627 -5.78 -16.37 31.02
C ARG A 627 -4.58 -15.44 31.05
N MET A 628 -3.64 -15.69 31.95
CA MET A 628 -2.39 -14.93 32.03
C MET A 628 -1.37 -15.41 30.97
N MET A 629 -0.68 -14.47 30.33
CA MET A 629 0.43 -14.79 29.43
C MET A 629 1.68 -15.27 30.20
N ASN A 630 2.50 -16.11 29.57
CA ASN A 630 3.75 -16.57 30.17
C ASN A 630 4.79 -15.43 30.13
N GLU A 631 5.17 -14.92 31.31
CA GLU A 631 6.13 -13.82 31.41
C GLU A 631 7.55 -14.19 30.97
N LYS A 632 7.99 -15.45 31.08
CA LYS A 632 9.34 -15.84 30.61
C LYS A 632 9.43 -15.79 29.09
N LEU A 633 8.42 -16.33 28.39
CA LEU A 633 8.31 -16.21 26.94
C LEU A 633 8.11 -14.76 26.51
N GLY A 634 7.37 -13.98 27.29
CA GLY A 634 7.16 -12.56 27.05
C GLY A 634 8.44 -11.72 27.17
N VAL A 635 9.24 -11.96 28.19
CA VAL A 635 10.55 -11.32 28.37
C VAL A 635 11.53 -11.76 27.28
N ALA A 636 11.53 -13.05 26.90
CA ALA A 636 12.34 -13.53 25.78
C ALA A 636 11.96 -12.79 24.48
N HIS A 637 10.66 -12.70 24.18
CA HIS A 637 10.15 -11.92 23.05
C HIS A 637 10.64 -10.47 23.08
N PHE A 638 10.52 -9.80 24.24
CA PHE A 638 10.97 -8.42 24.40
C PHE A 638 12.47 -8.26 24.14
N VAL A 639 13.30 -9.07 24.81
CA VAL A 639 14.76 -8.92 24.76
C VAL A 639 15.27 -9.17 23.34
N THR A 640 14.83 -10.25 22.69
CA THR A 640 15.29 -10.57 21.33
C THR A 640 14.77 -9.55 20.32
N SER A 641 13.50 -9.13 20.42
CA SER A 641 12.94 -8.09 19.56
C SER A 641 13.69 -6.76 19.75
N MET A 642 13.93 -6.31 20.98
CA MET A 642 14.61 -5.03 21.25
C MET A 642 16.06 -5.03 20.72
N ILE A 643 16.82 -6.11 20.95
CA ILE A 643 18.21 -6.20 20.49
C ILE A 643 18.26 -6.25 18.97
N PHE A 644 17.61 -7.24 18.35
CA PHE A 644 17.73 -7.46 16.92
C PHE A 644 17.08 -6.34 16.09
N PHE A 645 16.04 -5.69 16.61
CA PHE A 645 15.49 -4.48 16.02
C PHE A 645 16.56 -3.38 15.88
N ASN A 646 17.26 -3.05 16.97
CA ASN A 646 18.27 -1.99 16.92
C ASN A 646 19.46 -2.38 16.04
N LEU A 647 19.89 -3.66 16.08
CA LEU A 647 20.99 -4.14 15.23
C LEU A 647 20.59 -4.19 13.74
N ALA A 648 19.32 -4.34 13.40
CA ALA A 648 18.86 -4.29 12.01
C ALA A 648 18.65 -2.85 11.52
N PHE A 649 17.94 -2.02 12.27
CA PHE A 649 17.45 -0.73 11.74
C PHE A 649 18.36 0.45 12.09
N TYR A 650 19.17 0.39 13.16
CA TYR A 650 20.11 1.48 13.45
C TYR A 650 21.13 1.65 12.34
N PRO A 651 21.82 0.58 11.87
CA PRO A 651 22.84 0.71 10.83
C PRO A 651 22.28 1.19 9.49
N MET A 652 20.97 1.03 9.23
CA MET A 652 20.35 1.58 8.03
C MET A 652 20.45 3.12 7.95
N HIS A 653 20.53 3.84 9.09
CA HIS A 653 20.83 5.27 9.07
C HIS A 653 22.21 5.53 8.45
N ASN A 654 23.22 4.73 8.80
CA ASN A 654 24.56 4.85 8.25
C ASN A 654 24.59 4.49 6.76
N ILE A 655 23.91 3.41 6.37
CA ILE A 655 23.76 3.02 4.96
C ILE A 655 23.12 4.15 4.14
N GLY A 656 22.10 4.83 4.68
CA GLY A 656 21.49 6.00 4.05
C GLY A 656 22.45 7.19 3.95
N LEU A 657 23.21 7.48 5.00
CA LEU A 657 24.24 8.53 5.00
C LEU A 657 25.38 8.27 4.01
N MET A 658 25.67 7.00 3.75
CA MET A 658 26.65 6.56 2.74
C MET A 658 26.09 6.63 1.31
N GLY A 659 24.83 7.03 1.13
CA GLY A 659 24.23 7.34 -0.16
C GLY A 659 23.43 6.20 -0.80
N MET A 660 23.12 5.11 -0.08
CA MET A 660 22.26 4.05 -0.64
C MET A 660 20.80 4.54 -0.76
N PRO A 661 20.25 4.63 -1.99
CA PRO A 661 18.86 4.99 -2.20
C PRO A 661 17.92 3.85 -1.77
N ARG A 662 16.70 4.19 -1.37
CA ARG A 662 15.62 3.21 -1.14
C ARG A 662 15.08 2.68 -2.47
N ARG A 663 14.43 1.51 -2.45
CA ARG A 663 13.75 0.87 -3.60
C ARG A 663 14.67 0.37 -4.72
N TYR A 664 15.98 0.26 -4.47
CA TYR A 664 16.90 -0.39 -5.39
C TYR A 664 16.99 -1.88 -5.05
N ALA A 665 16.93 -2.75 -6.07
CA ALA A 665 17.00 -4.21 -5.93
C ALA A 665 18.45 -4.73 -5.77
N THR A 666 19.43 -3.94 -6.20
CA THR A 666 20.87 -4.18 -6.02
C THR A 666 21.57 -2.86 -5.65
N TYR A 667 22.83 -2.94 -5.23
CA TYR A 667 23.71 -1.81 -4.95
C TYR A 667 25.12 -2.09 -5.47
N SER A 668 25.85 -1.03 -5.83
CA SER A 668 27.24 -1.16 -6.28
C SER A 668 28.16 -1.57 -5.13
N GLU A 669 29.03 -2.55 -5.38
CA GLU A 669 30.13 -2.91 -4.46
C GLU A 669 31.02 -1.70 -4.12
N SER A 670 31.18 -0.76 -5.06
CA SER A 670 32.02 0.43 -4.88
C SER A 670 31.54 1.38 -3.77
N LEU A 671 30.30 1.25 -3.30
CA LEU A 671 29.75 2.02 -2.18
C LEU A 671 30.30 1.55 -0.82
N GLY A 672 30.91 0.36 -0.73
CA GLY A 672 31.47 -0.16 0.51
C GLY A 672 30.43 -0.45 1.60
N ILE A 673 29.17 -0.70 1.22
CA ILE A 673 28.04 -0.94 2.14
C ILE A 673 27.66 -2.42 2.27
N GLU A 674 28.33 -3.32 1.55
CA GLU A 674 27.98 -4.74 1.51
C GLU A 674 28.02 -5.39 2.89
N GLU A 675 29.12 -5.20 3.65
CA GLU A 675 29.24 -5.73 5.02
C GLU A 675 28.11 -5.24 5.94
N LEU A 676 27.72 -3.97 5.81
CA LEU A 676 26.61 -3.40 6.57
C LEU A 676 25.27 -3.97 6.12
N ASN A 677 25.04 -4.17 4.82
CA ASN A 677 23.81 -4.77 4.31
C ASN A 677 23.68 -6.24 4.73
N TYR A 678 24.77 -7.00 4.66
CA TYR A 678 24.85 -8.37 5.16
C TYR A 678 24.51 -8.44 6.65
N TYR A 679 25.14 -7.58 7.46
CA TYR A 679 24.87 -7.45 8.89
C TYR A 679 23.40 -7.14 9.18
N VAL A 680 22.86 -6.11 8.53
CA VAL A 680 21.45 -5.70 8.66
C VAL A 680 20.51 -6.84 8.28
N SER A 681 20.81 -7.59 7.23
CA SER A 681 19.96 -8.70 6.76
C SER A 681 19.92 -9.86 7.76
N ILE A 682 21.05 -10.22 8.39
CA ILE A 682 21.07 -11.23 9.46
C ILE A 682 20.18 -10.80 10.62
N PHE A 683 20.34 -9.56 11.10
CA PHE A 683 19.58 -9.10 12.26
C PHE A 683 18.10 -8.85 11.94
N ALA A 684 17.75 -8.49 10.70
CA ALA A 684 16.37 -8.44 10.25
C ALA A 684 15.72 -9.84 10.30
N ILE A 685 16.43 -10.89 9.86
CA ILE A 685 15.95 -12.28 9.96
C ILE A 685 15.76 -12.70 11.43
N LEU A 686 16.74 -12.43 12.28
CA LEU A 686 16.65 -12.73 13.72
C LEU A 686 15.52 -11.95 14.43
N PHE A 687 15.29 -10.70 14.02
CA PHE A 687 14.14 -9.92 14.46
C PHE A 687 12.83 -10.56 14.00
N GLY A 688 12.71 -10.98 12.74
CA GLY A 688 11.55 -11.71 12.23
C GLY A 688 11.26 -13.00 13.01
N LEU A 689 12.31 -13.80 13.28
CA LEU A 689 12.20 -15.03 14.08
C LEU A 689 11.79 -14.76 15.53
N SER A 690 12.15 -13.60 16.10
CA SER A 690 11.73 -13.22 17.45
C SER A 690 10.22 -13.12 17.59
N GLN A 691 9.51 -12.79 16.51
CA GLN A 691 8.05 -12.68 16.54
C GLN A 691 7.37 -14.05 16.75
N LEU A 692 8.08 -15.17 16.54
CA LEU A 692 7.56 -16.50 16.87
C LEU A 692 7.33 -16.69 18.38
N PHE A 693 8.01 -15.93 19.25
CA PHE A 693 7.77 -15.98 20.68
C PHE A 693 6.36 -15.52 21.06
N ILE A 694 5.83 -14.46 20.43
CA ILE A 694 4.46 -14.01 20.72
C ILE A 694 3.43 -15.03 20.23
N VAL A 695 3.65 -15.65 19.07
CA VAL A 695 2.80 -16.74 18.55
C VAL A 695 2.79 -17.91 19.54
N ALA A 696 3.96 -18.37 19.95
CA ALA A 696 4.11 -19.46 20.90
C ALA A 696 3.45 -19.13 22.24
N ASN A 697 3.57 -17.89 22.72
CA ASN A 697 2.99 -17.45 23.98
C ASN A 697 1.46 -17.37 23.92
N ILE A 698 0.88 -16.82 22.84
CA ILE A 698 -0.57 -16.80 22.61
C ILE A 698 -1.12 -18.23 22.66
N ILE A 699 -0.50 -19.19 21.98
CA ILE A 699 -0.96 -20.59 21.93
C ILE A 699 -0.78 -21.28 23.29
N TYR A 700 0.40 -21.12 23.90
CA TYR A 700 0.74 -21.74 25.18
C TYR A 700 -0.21 -21.25 26.29
N SER A 701 -0.38 -19.93 26.42
CA SER A 701 -1.15 -19.34 27.50
C SER A 701 -2.65 -19.50 27.35
N TYR A 702 -3.18 -19.58 26.12
CA TYR A 702 -4.58 -19.95 25.92
C TYR A 702 -4.89 -21.33 26.51
N LYS A 703 -3.97 -22.30 26.33
CA LYS A 703 -4.14 -23.68 26.79
C LYS A 703 -3.75 -23.90 28.26
N LYS A 704 -2.65 -23.30 28.70
CA LYS A 704 -1.96 -23.61 29.97
C LYS A 704 -1.76 -22.40 30.88
N GLY A 705 -2.17 -21.21 30.48
CA GLY A 705 -2.03 -20.00 31.29
C GLY A 705 -2.84 -20.09 32.59
N GLU A 706 -2.35 -19.45 33.65
CA GLU A 706 -3.11 -19.31 34.89
C GLU A 706 -4.43 -18.57 34.61
N LYS A 707 -5.50 -18.92 35.33
CA LYS A 707 -6.78 -18.23 35.18
C LYS A 707 -6.62 -16.78 35.68
N ALA A 708 -7.01 -15.82 34.87
CA ALA A 708 -7.07 -14.43 35.25
C ALA A 708 -8.39 -14.13 35.95
N GLY A 709 -8.35 -13.32 37.00
CA GLY A 709 -9.56 -12.69 37.55
C GLY A 709 -10.03 -11.51 36.69
N ASP A 710 -11.02 -10.79 37.18
CA ASP A 710 -11.63 -9.65 36.48
C ASP A 710 -10.64 -8.48 36.33
N ASN A 711 -9.82 -8.25 37.35
CA ASN A 711 -8.77 -7.24 37.38
C ASN A 711 -7.41 -7.81 37.83
N PRO A 712 -6.69 -8.54 36.97
CA PRO A 712 -5.44 -9.21 37.34
C PRO A 712 -4.27 -8.24 37.58
N TRP A 713 -4.38 -7.00 37.12
CA TRP A 713 -3.33 -5.99 37.19
C TRP A 713 -3.59 -4.89 38.21
N ASN A 714 -4.76 -4.88 38.85
CA ASN A 714 -5.30 -3.73 39.58
C ASN A 714 -5.31 -2.46 38.70
N GLY A 715 -5.75 -2.62 37.44
CA GLY A 715 -6.00 -1.52 36.51
C GLY A 715 -7.15 -0.64 36.99
N TRP A 716 -7.18 0.60 36.48
CA TRP A 716 -7.99 1.69 37.02
C TRP A 716 -9.23 2.02 36.17
N SER A 717 -9.21 1.66 34.89
CA SER A 717 -10.25 1.96 33.91
C SER A 717 -11.41 0.95 33.94
N LEU A 718 -12.57 1.33 33.36
CA LEU A 718 -13.84 0.60 33.51
C LEU A 718 -13.85 -0.81 32.91
N GLU A 719 -12.96 -1.13 31.96
CA GLU A 719 -12.85 -2.49 31.43
C GLU A 719 -12.43 -3.51 32.50
N TRP A 720 -11.81 -3.07 33.59
CA TRP A 720 -11.39 -3.91 34.70
C TRP A 720 -12.48 -4.15 35.76
N VAL A 721 -13.65 -3.51 35.61
CA VAL A 721 -14.81 -3.71 36.50
C VAL A 721 -15.65 -4.92 36.09
N THR A 722 -15.63 -5.27 34.80
CA THR A 722 -16.37 -6.43 34.26
C THR A 722 -15.50 -7.69 34.24
N SER A 723 -16.13 -8.84 33.99
CA SER A 723 -15.45 -10.14 34.00
C SER A 723 -14.36 -10.28 32.93
N SER A 724 -13.49 -11.28 33.10
CA SER A 724 -12.46 -11.66 32.13
C SER A 724 -12.67 -13.11 31.66
N PRO A 725 -13.20 -13.37 30.45
CA PRO A 725 -13.67 -12.41 29.45
C PRO A 725 -15.01 -11.73 29.85
N PRO A 726 -15.33 -10.54 29.28
CA PRO A 726 -16.59 -9.86 29.52
C PRO A 726 -17.80 -10.64 28.97
N PRO A 727 -19.01 -10.47 29.55
CA PRO A 727 -20.24 -11.04 29.00
C PRO A 727 -20.62 -10.40 27.65
N HIS A 728 -21.55 -11.01 26.92
CA HIS A 728 -22.02 -10.50 25.62
C HIS A 728 -22.42 -9.01 25.66
N ASN A 729 -23.18 -8.60 26.68
CA ASN A 729 -23.63 -7.21 26.84
C ASN A 729 -22.58 -6.29 27.50
N SER A 730 -21.33 -6.76 27.62
CA SER A 730 -20.17 -6.09 28.21
C SER A 730 -20.25 -5.84 29.72
N PHE A 731 -21.39 -5.36 30.21
CA PHE A 731 -21.66 -5.14 31.63
C PHE A 731 -23.04 -5.70 31.99
N THR A 732 -23.16 -6.31 33.17
CA THR A 732 -24.45 -6.72 33.73
C THR A 732 -25.28 -5.48 34.08
N GLU A 733 -24.63 -4.48 34.69
CA GLU A 733 -25.19 -3.16 35.00
C GLU A 733 -24.22 -2.08 34.51
N ILE A 734 -24.75 -0.98 33.96
CA ILE A 734 -23.90 0.10 33.44
C ILE A 734 -23.14 0.74 34.61
N PRO A 735 -21.80 0.76 34.59
CA PRO A 735 -21.03 1.35 35.66
C PRO A 735 -21.23 2.87 35.68
N THR A 736 -21.34 3.48 36.86
CA THR A 736 -21.32 4.94 37.01
C THR A 736 -19.95 5.35 37.54
N LEU A 737 -19.31 6.32 36.89
CA LEU A 737 -18.06 6.88 37.40
C LEU A 737 -18.39 7.88 38.51
N GLU A 738 -18.26 7.43 39.76
CA GLU A 738 -18.44 8.27 40.93
C GLU A 738 -17.26 9.25 41.07
N VAL A 739 -17.57 10.54 41.19
CA VAL A 739 -16.58 11.56 41.53
C VAL A 739 -16.46 11.56 43.04
N LYS A 740 -15.27 11.31 43.56
CA LYS A 740 -15.01 11.59 44.97
C LYS A 740 -15.18 13.10 45.13
N GLU A 741 -16.19 13.55 45.89
CA GLU A 741 -16.25 14.95 46.31
C GLU A 741 -14.92 15.26 47.01
N ASP A 742 -14.25 16.31 46.55
CA ASP A 742 -12.97 16.73 47.12
C ASP A 742 -13.20 17.10 48.61
N GLU A 743 -12.59 16.34 49.53
CA GLU A 743 -12.37 16.77 50.93
C GLU A 743 -11.08 17.59 51.03
#